data_AF-A3VLA6-F1
#
_entry.id   AF-A3VLA6-F1
#
_cell.length_a   1.000
_cell.length_b   1.000
_cell.length_c   1.000
_cell.angle_alpha   90.00
_cell.angle_beta   90.00
_cell.angle_gamma   90.00
#
_symmetry.space_group_name_H-M   'P 1'
#
loop_
_entity.id
_entity.type
_entity.pdbx_description
1 polymer ?
#
loop_
_entity_poly.entity_id
_entity_poly.type
_entity_poly.pdbx_seq_one_letter_code
_entity_poly.pdbx_strand_id
1 'polypeptide(L)'
;HRTKGDCGDIELLYEPGTDRQAIADAVNGLNPKGKTPLSAAVLQAAETLKYTEEAATVILVSDGIETCDFDPCALGRQLEETGVGFTAHVIGFDVTEPEAQAQLQCLAEETGGMYRSASNASELSGALEEVAIAEPEPEPEPVIHTITFRATDGENGPIIPEGLVWTIEGGEQVYANKVEDDSLSYGMAAGTAGTAEVLRLSDEATGTASFTTGGGDMVITIALPAYVEPLPDATVEAPASAPAGSLVPVSFTGPDAEGDYIASATADKDDGYYDAYDYTRNAEDGVVMVRMPPVTGPAEIRYMLGRGGDVLARTAIEVTPLDIQITAPDEAAVGMRPEIEWVGPDYRGDYLTVAALDQGDGYYETYAYTRDGNPLAVPMPTEPGTYELRYVLSASRHVAGRSEPFEVSETMVTLDGPDEAVAGADVEIGWTGPDAKNDYIGIGRVGRDERPYLTYTYTNAGNPLVVKAPIEPGDYEIRYFLGQDQSVLHSEPITLTAVGASITAPPSALGGSEVSVEWTGPDYKSDYLAVAKVGADGGDYVTYTYTNEGSPLDILMPTDAGDYEIRYIASQGSKILGSTPISVEAATATLSAAASAPAGSDISVTWEGPATKGDYLTVAETGSDAGDYITYTYAQEGSPLDIQLPSVAGTYELQYVQAGRPAKVLTRTPITVSEVTATLGGALVGDKIEVTWDGPGHRRDYVAIATPESNLSTYEDYAYTSNGNPAVLDVPEASGTYELRYILDGTTDRILATTPFTVP
;
A
#
# COMPACT_ATOMS: atom_id res chain seq x y z
N HIS A 1 -26.64 -85.34 -78.19
CA HIS A 1 -26.51 -85.54 -79.65
C HIS A 1 -27.82 -85.99 -80.30
N ARG A 2 -28.28 -85.20 -81.27
CA ARG A 2 -29.51 -85.33 -82.05
C ARG A 2 -29.21 -85.81 -83.49
N THR A 3 -27.98 -85.63 -83.98
CA THR A 3 -27.57 -85.96 -85.35
C THR A 3 -26.40 -86.94 -85.37
N LYS A 4 -26.51 -88.04 -86.14
CA LYS A 4 -25.47 -89.09 -86.21
C LYS A 4 -24.23 -88.60 -86.95
N GLY A 5 -23.08 -88.57 -86.27
CA GLY A 5 -21.76 -88.31 -86.86
C GLY A 5 -21.32 -86.85 -86.90
N ASP A 6 -22.05 -85.94 -86.26
CA ASP A 6 -21.77 -84.50 -86.23
C ASP A 6 -20.96 -84.10 -84.98
N CYS A 7 -19.83 -83.41 -85.19
CA CYS A 7 -18.95 -82.92 -84.13
C CYS A 7 -19.32 -81.51 -83.62
N GLY A 8 -20.23 -80.79 -84.30
CA GLY A 8 -20.75 -79.49 -83.85
C GLY A 8 -22.07 -79.59 -83.08
N ASP A 9 -22.58 -80.80 -82.84
CA ASP A 9 -23.86 -81.05 -82.17
C ASP A 9 -23.73 -80.95 -80.64
N ILE A 10 -23.31 -79.78 -80.16
CA ILE A 10 -23.22 -79.37 -78.76
C ILE A 10 -24.40 -78.45 -78.45
N GLU A 11 -25.11 -78.71 -77.37
CA GLU A 11 -26.31 -77.96 -76.98
C GLU A 11 -26.22 -77.57 -75.52
N LEU A 12 -26.33 -76.27 -75.24
CA LEU A 12 -26.56 -75.78 -73.90
C LEU A 12 -28.06 -75.88 -73.61
N LEU A 13 -28.44 -76.79 -72.72
CA LEU A 13 -29.85 -77.01 -72.39
C LEU A 13 -30.38 -75.93 -71.44
N TYR A 14 -29.54 -75.45 -70.53
CA TYR A 14 -29.85 -74.41 -69.57
C TYR A 14 -28.62 -73.58 -69.23
N GLU A 15 -28.84 -72.28 -69.00
CA GLU A 15 -27.82 -71.38 -68.48
C GLU A 15 -27.57 -71.63 -66.97
N PRO A 16 -26.35 -71.34 -66.47
CA PRO A 16 -26.07 -71.32 -65.04
C PRO A 16 -27.09 -70.47 -64.25
N GLY A 17 -27.54 -70.96 -63.08
CA GLY A 17 -28.58 -70.32 -62.25
C GLY A 17 -30.00 -70.88 -62.42
N THR A 18 -30.17 -71.94 -63.22
CA THR A 18 -31.45 -72.66 -63.39
C THR A 18 -31.77 -73.57 -62.20
N ASP A 19 -33.06 -73.78 -61.89
CA ASP A 19 -33.51 -74.64 -60.78
C ASP A 19 -33.20 -76.13 -61.01
N ARG A 20 -32.88 -76.83 -59.91
CA ARG A 20 -32.48 -78.24 -59.87
C ARG A 20 -33.50 -79.18 -60.52
N GLN A 21 -34.79 -78.92 -60.37
CA GLN A 21 -35.84 -79.80 -60.91
C GLN A 21 -35.85 -79.75 -62.44
N ALA A 22 -35.67 -78.56 -63.02
CA ALA A 22 -35.65 -78.39 -64.47
C ALA A 22 -34.45 -79.10 -65.12
N ILE A 23 -33.29 -79.12 -64.45
CA ILE A 23 -32.09 -79.85 -64.88
C ILE A 23 -32.33 -81.35 -64.81
N ALA A 24 -32.88 -81.86 -63.70
CA ALA A 24 -33.18 -83.28 -63.53
C ALA A 24 -34.18 -83.79 -64.59
N ASP A 25 -35.22 -83.01 -64.89
CA ASP A 25 -36.21 -83.34 -65.92
C ASP A 25 -35.57 -83.38 -67.32
N ALA A 26 -34.67 -82.45 -67.64
CA ALA A 26 -33.95 -82.46 -68.92
C ALA A 26 -33.03 -83.67 -69.05
N VAL A 27 -32.26 -84.01 -68.00
CA VAL A 27 -31.36 -85.18 -68.01
C VAL A 27 -32.16 -86.47 -68.20
N ASN A 28 -33.31 -86.63 -67.52
CA ASN A 28 -34.19 -87.79 -67.68
C ASN A 28 -34.78 -87.93 -69.09
N GLY A 29 -34.87 -86.82 -69.85
CA GLY A 29 -35.34 -86.78 -71.22
C GLY A 29 -34.25 -87.05 -72.28
N LEU A 30 -32.97 -87.17 -71.90
CA LEU A 30 -31.88 -87.34 -72.85
C LEU A 30 -31.88 -88.73 -73.49
N ASN A 31 -31.78 -88.76 -74.81
CA ASN A 31 -31.57 -89.98 -75.60
C ASN A 31 -30.35 -89.77 -76.53
N PRO A 32 -29.13 -89.98 -76.03
CA PRO A 32 -27.91 -89.61 -76.73
C PRO A 32 -27.71 -90.45 -78.01
N LYS A 33 -27.51 -89.77 -79.15
CA LYS A 33 -27.21 -90.38 -80.46
C LYS A 33 -26.12 -89.60 -81.18
N GLY A 34 -24.85 -90.02 -81.16
CA GLY A 34 -23.81 -89.27 -81.87
C GLY A 34 -22.37 -89.63 -81.54
N LYS A 35 -21.47 -88.71 -81.90
CA LYS A 35 -20.05 -88.66 -81.50
C LYS A 35 -19.90 -87.91 -80.17
N THR A 36 -18.70 -87.91 -79.60
CA THR A 36 -18.30 -87.30 -78.32
C THR A 36 -17.34 -86.11 -78.53
N PRO A 37 -17.82 -84.90 -78.90
CA PRO A 37 -17.01 -83.67 -79.05
C PRO A 37 -16.71 -83.03 -77.69
N LEU A 38 -15.95 -83.72 -76.87
CA LEU A 38 -15.76 -83.43 -75.45
C LEU A 38 -15.04 -82.10 -75.21
N SER A 39 -13.92 -81.89 -75.90
CA SER A 39 -13.05 -80.72 -75.76
C SER A 39 -13.79 -79.45 -76.16
N ALA A 40 -14.53 -79.50 -77.27
CA ALA A 40 -15.36 -78.37 -77.71
C ALA A 40 -16.50 -78.07 -76.72
N ALA A 41 -17.07 -79.09 -76.07
CA ALA A 41 -18.10 -78.89 -75.05
C ALA A 41 -17.54 -78.23 -73.78
N VAL A 42 -16.33 -78.61 -73.35
CA VAL A 42 -15.64 -78.00 -72.21
C VAL A 42 -15.26 -76.55 -72.51
N LEU A 43 -14.73 -76.28 -73.71
CA LEU A 43 -14.42 -74.90 -74.12
C LEU A 43 -15.67 -74.03 -74.16
N GLN A 44 -16.78 -74.53 -74.73
CA GLN A 44 -18.04 -73.79 -74.77
C GLN A 44 -18.56 -73.51 -73.34
N ALA A 45 -18.46 -74.48 -72.43
CA ALA A 45 -18.83 -74.28 -71.04
C ALA A 45 -17.95 -73.22 -70.36
N ALA A 46 -16.64 -73.24 -70.60
CA ALA A 46 -15.69 -72.26 -70.07
C ALA A 46 -16.00 -70.84 -70.58
N GLU A 47 -16.27 -70.68 -71.87
CA GLU A 47 -16.64 -69.39 -72.47
C GLU A 47 -17.98 -68.86 -71.92
N THR A 48 -18.99 -69.71 -71.76
CA THR A 48 -20.27 -69.34 -71.15
C THR A 48 -20.10 -68.85 -69.71
N LEU A 49 -19.17 -69.46 -68.96
CA LEU A 49 -18.82 -69.05 -67.60
C LEU A 49 -17.85 -67.86 -67.54
N LYS A 50 -17.45 -67.28 -68.68
CA LYS A 50 -16.48 -66.18 -68.78
C LYS A 50 -15.20 -66.45 -68.00
N TYR A 51 -14.63 -67.64 -68.18
CA TYR A 51 -13.48 -68.13 -67.42
C TYR A 51 -12.24 -67.19 -67.36
N THR A 52 -12.11 -66.19 -68.25
CA THR A 52 -11.03 -65.18 -68.23
C THR A 52 -11.29 -64.00 -67.29
N GLU A 53 -12.51 -63.85 -66.78
CA GLU A 53 -12.94 -62.75 -65.89
C GLU A 53 -13.29 -63.25 -64.49
N GLU A 54 -13.80 -64.49 -64.37
CA GLU A 54 -14.26 -65.09 -63.11
C GLU A 54 -13.71 -66.53 -62.97
N ALA A 55 -13.50 -66.97 -61.74
CA ALA A 55 -13.19 -68.37 -61.45
C ALA A 55 -14.38 -69.26 -61.83
N ALA A 56 -14.08 -70.35 -62.53
CA ALA A 56 -15.09 -71.19 -63.15
C ALA A 56 -14.74 -72.66 -62.97
N THR A 57 -15.71 -73.44 -62.47
CA THR A 57 -15.58 -74.88 -62.29
C THR A 57 -16.51 -75.61 -63.25
N VAL A 58 -15.96 -76.54 -64.04
CA VAL A 58 -16.70 -77.39 -64.97
C VAL A 58 -16.59 -78.85 -64.52
N ILE A 59 -17.72 -79.56 -64.46
CA ILE A 59 -17.74 -81.01 -64.22
C ILE A 59 -18.15 -81.70 -65.52
N LEU A 60 -17.23 -82.47 -66.08
CA LEU A 60 -17.41 -83.21 -67.31
C LEU A 60 -17.67 -84.69 -66.99
N VAL A 61 -18.79 -85.24 -67.50
CA VAL A 61 -19.09 -86.68 -67.43
C VAL A 61 -19.04 -87.26 -68.84
N SER A 62 -18.16 -88.22 -69.08
CA SER A 62 -17.99 -88.87 -70.40
C SER A 62 -17.92 -90.38 -70.27
N ASP A 63 -18.57 -91.09 -71.20
CA ASP A 63 -18.54 -92.55 -71.32
C ASP A 63 -17.55 -93.07 -72.37
N GLY A 64 -16.78 -92.18 -73.00
CA GLY A 64 -15.85 -92.57 -74.05
C GLY A 64 -14.77 -91.54 -74.38
N ILE A 65 -13.93 -91.94 -75.34
CA ILE A 65 -12.84 -91.13 -75.90
C ILE A 65 -13.37 -89.96 -76.74
N GLU A 66 -12.59 -88.89 -76.85
CA GLU A 66 -12.83 -87.81 -77.82
C GLU A 66 -12.82 -88.38 -79.26
N THR A 67 -13.86 -88.11 -80.05
CA THR A 67 -14.02 -88.68 -81.41
C THR A 67 -14.06 -87.62 -82.52
N CYS A 68 -13.69 -86.39 -82.19
CA CYS A 68 -13.77 -85.21 -83.05
C CYS A 68 -12.45 -84.47 -83.27
N ASP A 69 -11.31 -85.18 -83.11
CA ASP A 69 -9.95 -84.74 -83.47
C ASP A 69 -9.39 -83.53 -82.67
N PHE A 70 -9.93 -83.25 -81.48
CA PHE A 70 -9.35 -82.31 -80.52
C PHE A 70 -8.47 -83.03 -79.48
N ASP A 71 -7.48 -82.33 -78.91
CA ASP A 71 -6.62 -82.84 -77.82
C ASP A 71 -7.10 -82.29 -76.46
N PRO A 72 -7.71 -83.13 -75.60
CA PRO A 72 -8.20 -82.71 -74.29
C PRO A 72 -7.12 -82.14 -73.37
N CYS A 73 -5.89 -82.68 -73.41
CA CYS A 73 -4.77 -82.19 -72.60
C CYS A 73 -4.36 -80.77 -73.00
N ALA A 74 -4.25 -80.55 -74.31
CA ALA A 74 -3.85 -79.25 -74.85
C ALA A 74 -4.89 -78.17 -74.52
N LEU A 75 -6.18 -78.53 -74.55
CA LEU A 75 -7.24 -77.63 -74.12
C LEU A 75 -7.16 -77.34 -72.62
N GLY A 76 -6.92 -78.35 -71.77
CA GLY A 76 -6.77 -78.15 -70.32
C GLY A 76 -5.70 -77.11 -69.99
N ARG A 77 -4.49 -77.26 -70.57
CA ARG A 77 -3.41 -76.27 -70.41
C ARG A 77 -3.80 -74.88 -70.88
N GLN A 78 -4.47 -74.80 -72.03
CA GLN A 78 -4.90 -73.51 -72.56
C GLN A 78 -5.87 -72.82 -71.61
N LEU A 79 -6.87 -73.54 -71.09
CA LEU A 79 -7.90 -72.96 -70.22
C LEU A 79 -7.34 -72.54 -68.86
N GLU A 80 -6.38 -73.27 -68.31
CA GLU A 80 -5.66 -72.88 -67.10
C GLU A 80 -4.76 -71.67 -67.32
N GLU A 81 -4.02 -71.61 -68.45
CA GLU A 81 -3.14 -70.48 -68.77
C GLU A 81 -3.90 -69.17 -69.02
N THR A 82 -5.10 -69.23 -69.61
CA THR A 82 -5.86 -68.04 -69.99
C THR A 82 -7.00 -67.69 -69.02
N GLY A 83 -7.39 -68.60 -68.14
CA GLY A 83 -8.47 -68.41 -67.16
C GLY A 83 -8.02 -67.75 -65.85
N VAL A 84 -8.98 -67.22 -65.10
CA VAL A 84 -8.80 -66.75 -63.71
C VAL A 84 -9.20 -67.88 -62.77
N GLY A 85 -8.37 -68.91 -62.62
CA GLY A 85 -8.67 -70.07 -61.76
C GLY A 85 -9.76 -70.99 -62.33
N PHE A 86 -9.56 -71.46 -63.57
CA PHE A 86 -10.50 -72.36 -64.24
C PHE A 86 -10.18 -73.82 -63.88
N THR A 87 -11.15 -74.55 -63.32
CA THR A 87 -10.96 -75.94 -62.92
C THR A 87 -11.93 -76.87 -63.64
N ALA A 88 -11.43 -77.91 -64.32
CA ALA A 88 -12.25 -78.94 -64.93
C ALA A 88 -12.12 -80.27 -64.16
N HIS A 89 -13.18 -80.70 -63.48
CA HIS A 89 -13.27 -82.07 -62.96
C HIS A 89 -13.81 -83.00 -64.04
N VAL A 90 -13.27 -84.21 -64.13
CA VAL A 90 -13.65 -85.18 -65.17
C VAL A 90 -14.04 -86.52 -64.55
N ILE A 91 -15.23 -87.02 -64.91
CA ILE A 91 -15.73 -88.32 -64.49
C ILE A 91 -15.87 -89.24 -65.71
N GLY A 92 -15.06 -90.29 -65.77
CA GLY A 92 -15.14 -91.35 -66.77
C GLY A 92 -16.16 -92.41 -66.37
N PHE A 93 -17.32 -92.46 -67.05
CA PHE A 93 -18.40 -93.42 -66.77
C PHE A 93 -18.32 -94.66 -67.67
N ASP A 94 -18.05 -95.83 -67.11
CA ASP A 94 -17.88 -97.10 -67.83
C ASP A 94 -16.76 -97.09 -68.91
N VAL A 95 -15.75 -96.23 -68.72
CA VAL A 95 -14.60 -96.12 -69.63
C VAL A 95 -13.56 -97.19 -69.29
N THR A 96 -13.43 -98.23 -70.13
CA THR A 96 -12.45 -99.32 -69.93
C THR A 96 -11.18 -99.19 -70.77
N GLU A 97 -11.17 -98.33 -71.78
CA GLU A 97 -10.02 -98.16 -72.69
C GLU A 97 -8.92 -97.28 -72.04
N PRO A 98 -7.67 -97.76 -71.91
CA PRO A 98 -6.61 -97.00 -71.24
C PRO A 98 -6.29 -95.64 -71.88
N GLU A 99 -6.39 -95.55 -73.21
CA GLU A 99 -6.14 -94.30 -73.94
C GLU A 99 -7.23 -93.25 -73.66
N ALA A 100 -8.49 -93.68 -73.59
CA ALA A 100 -9.61 -92.83 -73.21
C ALA A 100 -9.49 -92.34 -71.78
N GLN A 101 -9.12 -93.22 -70.84
CA GLN A 101 -8.88 -92.84 -69.45
C GLN A 101 -7.75 -91.81 -69.31
N ALA A 102 -6.64 -92.02 -70.03
CA ALA A 102 -5.50 -91.11 -69.99
C ALA A 102 -5.84 -89.70 -70.50
N GLN A 103 -6.60 -89.59 -71.60
CA GLN A 103 -7.04 -88.29 -72.13
C GLN A 103 -7.97 -87.55 -71.17
N LEU A 104 -8.94 -88.25 -70.58
CA LEU A 104 -9.88 -87.68 -69.62
C LEU A 104 -9.18 -87.24 -68.34
N GLN A 105 -8.25 -88.07 -67.84
CA GLN A 105 -7.46 -87.75 -66.66
C GLN A 105 -6.57 -86.53 -66.87
N CYS A 106 -5.91 -86.47 -68.02
CA CYS A 106 -5.02 -85.38 -68.36
C CYS A 106 -5.74 -84.02 -68.43
N LEU A 107 -6.94 -83.96 -69.02
CA LEU A 107 -7.73 -82.73 -69.03
C LEU A 107 -8.03 -82.22 -67.61
N ALA A 108 -8.35 -83.13 -66.68
CA ALA A 108 -8.59 -82.75 -65.29
C ALA A 108 -7.31 -82.23 -64.62
N GLU A 109 -6.21 -82.96 -64.76
CA GLU A 109 -4.93 -82.63 -64.12
C GLU A 109 -4.35 -81.29 -64.60
N GLU A 110 -4.45 -80.99 -65.90
CA GLU A 110 -3.91 -79.76 -66.49
C GLU A 110 -4.67 -78.48 -66.06
N THR A 111 -5.85 -78.63 -65.43
CA THR A 111 -6.67 -77.52 -64.90
C THR A 111 -6.77 -77.53 -63.36
N GLY A 112 -5.93 -78.32 -62.69
CA GLY A 112 -5.98 -78.51 -61.24
C GLY A 112 -7.22 -79.25 -60.73
N GLY A 113 -8.02 -79.84 -61.62
CA GLY A 113 -9.23 -80.59 -61.29
C GLY A 113 -8.98 -82.06 -60.93
N MET A 114 -10.06 -82.75 -60.59
CA MET A 114 -10.03 -84.16 -60.18
C MET A 114 -10.56 -85.08 -61.27
N TYR A 115 -9.83 -86.17 -61.55
CA TYR A 115 -10.33 -87.29 -62.33
C TYR A 115 -10.91 -88.39 -61.44
N ARG A 116 -12.11 -88.87 -61.75
CA ARG A 116 -12.74 -90.03 -61.10
C ARG A 116 -13.29 -91.01 -62.14
N SER A 117 -13.18 -92.30 -61.87
CA SER A 117 -13.82 -93.33 -62.69
C SER A 117 -15.05 -93.88 -61.97
N ALA A 118 -16.09 -94.21 -62.74
CA ALA A 118 -17.31 -94.81 -62.22
C ALA A 118 -17.78 -95.91 -63.17
N SER A 119 -17.93 -97.14 -62.69
CA SER A 119 -18.38 -98.28 -63.51
C SER A 119 -19.88 -98.57 -63.40
N ASN A 120 -20.60 -97.86 -62.53
CA ASN A 120 -22.05 -98.01 -62.35
C ASN A 120 -22.68 -96.74 -61.75
N ALA A 121 -24.01 -96.69 -61.72
CA ALA A 121 -24.76 -95.51 -61.26
C ALA A 121 -24.45 -95.09 -59.81
N SER A 122 -24.16 -96.04 -58.91
CA SER A 122 -23.82 -95.72 -57.52
C SER A 122 -22.46 -95.04 -57.43
N GLU A 123 -21.48 -95.53 -58.17
CA GLU A 123 -20.14 -94.93 -58.24
C GLU A 123 -20.16 -93.57 -58.93
N LEU A 124 -20.99 -93.39 -59.96
CA LEU A 124 -21.15 -92.09 -60.62
C LEU A 124 -21.72 -91.04 -59.65
N SER A 125 -22.72 -91.42 -58.85
CA SER A 125 -23.28 -90.54 -57.82
C SER A 125 -22.22 -90.14 -56.79
N GLY A 126 -21.41 -91.10 -56.31
CA GLY A 126 -20.34 -90.81 -55.36
C GLY A 126 -19.22 -89.93 -55.96
N ALA A 127 -18.83 -90.18 -57.20
CA ALA A 127 -17.84 -89.36 -57.90
C ALA A 127 -18.34 -87.93 -58.11
N LEU A 128 -19.61 -87.73 -58.48
CA LEU A 128 -20.22 -86.41 -58.61
C LEU A 128 -20.29 -85.65 -57.28
N GLU A 129 -20.62 -86.34 -56.19
CA GLU A 129 -20.60 -85.74 -54.85
C GLU A 129 -19.19 -85.31 -54.45
N GLU A 130 -18.17 -86.12 -54.74
CA GLU A 130 -16.78 -85.81 -54.38
C GLU A 130 -16.24 -84.61 -55.16
N VAL A 131 -16.49 -84.52 -56.47
CA VAL A 131 -15.99 -83.42 -57.31
C VAL A 131 -16.80 -82.13 -57.19
N ALA A 132 -18.03 -82.19 -56.66
CA ALA A 132 -18.86 -81.01 -56.41
C ALA A 132 -18.53 -80.31 -55.09
N ILE A 133 -17.59 -80.84 -54.29
CA ILE A 133 -17.09 -80.18 -53.09
C ILE A 133 -16.07 -79.12 -53.53
N ALA A 134 -16.47 -77.85 -53.51
CA ALA A 134 -15.56 -76.73 -53.73
C ALA A 134 -14.44 -76.74 -52.67
N GLU A 135 -13.18 -76.60 -53.09
CA GLU A 135 -12.09 -76.26 -52.17
C GLU A 135 -12.35 -74.87 -51.57
N PRO A 136 -12.22 -74.68 -50.23
CA PRO A 136 -12.37 -73.37 -49.63
C PRO A 136 -11.18 -72.46 -50.00
N GLU A 137 -11.47 -71.23 -50.46
CA GLU A 137 -10.46 -70.18 -50.70
C GLU A 137 -9.59 -69.92 -49.45
N PRO A 138 -8.28 -69.60 -49.58
CA PRO A 138 -7.49 -69.12 -48.46
C PRO A 138 -7.95 -67.72 -48.04
N GLU A 139 -8.29 -67.56 -46.76
CA GLU A 139 -8.75 -66.27 -46.19
C GLU A 139 -7.68 -65.16 -46.35
N PRO A 140 -8.08 -63.91 -46.63
CA PRO A 140 -7.17 -62.77 -46.65
C PRO A 140 -6.58 -62.52 -45.26
N GLU A 141 -5.26 -62.28 -45.17
CA GLU A 141 -4.62 -61.90 -43.90
C GLU A 141 -5.30 -60.63 -43.34
N PRO A 142 -5.68 -60.62 -42.04
CA PRO A 142 -6.42 -59.51 -41.47
C PRO A 142 -5.56 -58.25 -41.38
N VAL A 143 -6.07 -57.14 -41.92
CA VAL A 143 -5.45 -55.82 -41.77
C VAL A 143 -5.57 -55.38 -40.31
N ILE A 144 -4.41 -55.20 -39.64
CA ILE A 144 -4.32 -54.80 -38.23
C ILE A 144 -4.22 -53.27 -38.12
N HIS A 145 -5.05 -52.67 -37.27
CA HIS A 145 -5.03 -51.24 -36.92
C HIS A 145 -4.73 -51.03 -35.44
N THR A 146 -4.12 -49.89 -35.09
CA THR A 146 -3.80 -49.55 -33.71
C THR A 146 -5.02 -48.92 -33.04
N ILE A 147 -5.46 -49.53 -31.95
CA ILE A 147 -6.60 -49.08 -31.14
C ILE A 147 -6.06 -48.61 -29.79
N THR A 148 -6.24 -47.32 -29.49
CA THR A 148 -5.83 -46.71 -28.23
C THR A 148 -7.02 -46.52 -27.31
N PHE A 149 -6.90 -46.92 -26.05
CA PHE A 149 -7.93 -46.81 -25.02
C PHE A 149 -7.48 -45.80 -23.96
N ARG A 150 -8.34 -44.85 -23.62
CA ARG A 150 -8.10 -43.83 -22.59
C ARG A 150 -9.40 -43.46 -21.88
N ALA A 151 -9.31 -42.85 -20.69
CA ALA A 151 -10.47 -42.41 -19.92
C ALA A 151 -10.48 -40.90 -19.65
N THR A 152 -11.67 -40.32 -19.46
CA THR A 152 -11.86 -38.91 -19.06
C THR A 152 -12.67 -38.80 -17.77
N ASP A 153 -12.42 -37.72 -17.03
CA ASP A 153 -13.13 -37.40 -15.78
C ASP A 153 -14.45 -36.65 -16.03
N GLY A 154 -15.52 -37.39 -16.31
CA GLY A 154 -16.77 -36.86 -16.85
C GLY A 154 -16.84 -36.93 -18.38
N GLU A 155 -18.04 -36.74 -18.93
CA GLU A 155 -18.37 -36.93 -20.35
C GLU A 155 -17.55 -36.04 -21.32
N ASN A 156 -17.07 -34.90 -20.83
CA ASN A 156 -16.20 -33.97 -21.56
C ASN A 156 -15.00 -33.51 -20.70
N GLY A 157 -14.61 -34.32 -19.73
CA GLY A 157 -13.57 -33.99 -18.77
C GLY A 157 -12.15 -34.11 -19.32
N PRO A 158 -11.15 -33.71 -18.51
CA PRO A 158 -9.75 -33.97 -18.83
C PRO A 158 -9.47 -35.48 -18.91
N ILE A 159 -8.46 -35.86 -19.69
CA ILE A 159 -7.94 -37.24 -19.73
C ILE A 159 -7.35 -37.55 -18.36
N ILE A 160 -7.69 -38.70 -17.81
CA ILE A 160 -7.18 -39.17 -16.52
C ILE A 160 -5.77 -39.74 -16.74
N PRO A 161 -4.72 -39.15 -16.13
CA PRO A 161 -3.33 -39.46 -16.47
C PRO A 161 -2.71 -40.61 -15.67
N GLU A 162 -3.42 -41.17 -14.68
CA GLU A 162 -2.92 -42.27 -13.84
C GLU A 162 -4.05 -42.95 -13.04
N GLY A 163 -3.74 -44.06 -12.37
CA GLY A 163 -4.66 -44.72 -11.43
C GLY A 163 -5.84 -45.42 -12.11
N LEU A 164 -5.66 -45.88 -13.36
CA LEU A 164 -6.66 -46.60 -14.14
C LEU A 164 -6.28 -48.07 -14.29
N VAL A 165 -7.27 -48.95 -14.10
CA VAL A 165 -7.14 -50.39 -14.32
C VAL A 165 -8.07 -50.82 -15.44
N TRP A 166 -7.49 -51.40 -16.49
CA TRP A 166 -8.19 -51.75 -17.72
C TRP A 166 -8.43 -53.26 -17.87
N THR A 167 -9.62 -53.61 -18.37
CA THR A 167 -9.96 -54.93 -18.88
C THR A 167 -10.51 -54.75 -20.30
N ILE A 168 -9.83 -55.31 -21.31
CA ILE A 168 -10.14 -55.11 -22.72
C ILE A 168 -10.23 -56.47 -23.40
N GLU A 169 -11.38 -56.74 -23.99
CA GLU A 169 -11.69 -57.96 -24.73
C GLU A 169 -12.13 -57.60 -26.14
N GLY A 170 -11.65 -58.33 -27.15
CA GLY A 170 -12.00 -58.10 -28.56
C GLY A 170 -11.95 -59.40 -29.35
N GLY A 171 -13.05 -59.71 -30.05
CA GLY A 171 -13.21 -61.03 -30.68
C GLY A 171 -13.14 -62.16 -29.65
N GLU A 172 -12.27 -63.15 -29.88
CA GLU A 172 -11.99 -64.24 -28.93
C GLU A 172 -10.75 -63.99 -28.05
N GLN A 173 -10.13 -62.81 -28.16
CA GLN A 173 -8.89 -62.47 -27.47
C GLN A 173 -9.10 -61.48 -26.31
N VAL A 174 -8.40 -61.73 -25.21
CA VAL A 174 -8.25 -60.78 -24.10
C VAL A 174 -6.96 -59.99 -24.31
N TYR A 175 -7.08 -58.68 -24.49
CA TYR A 175 -5.96 -57.77 -24.72
C TYR A 175 -5.40 -57.19 -23.42
N ALA A 176 -6.28 -56.90 -22.47
CA ALA A 176 -5.92 -56.47 -21.12
C ALA A 176 -6.82 -57.17 -20.10
N ASN A 177 -6.25 -57.62 -18.98
CA ASN A 177 -6.98 -58.14 -17.84
C ASN A 177 -6.39 -57.55 -16.57
N LYS A 178 -7.08 -56.58 -15.97
CA LYS A 178 -6.63 -55.84 -14.80
C LYS A 178 -5.23 -55.23 -14.97
N VAL A 179 -5.00 -54.59 -16.11
CA VAL A 179 -3.73 -53.92 -16.42
C VAL A 179 -3.82 -52.48 -15.95
N GLU A 180 -2.88 -52.05 -15.10
CA GLU A 180 -2.81 -50.67 -14.61
C GLU A 180 -1.96 -49.82 -15.56
N ASP A 181 -2.59 -48.85 -16.23
CA ASP A 181 -1.95 -47.96 -17.21
C ASP A 181 -2.89 -46.77 -17.52
N ASP A 182 -2.36 -45.60 -17.84
CA ASP A 182 -3.18 -44.42 -18.18
C ASP A 182 -3.78 -44.51 -19.59
N SER A 183 -3.10 -45.21 -20.51
CA SER A 183 -3.57 -45.41 -21.87
C SER A 183 -2.96 -46.64 -22.53
N LEU A 184 -3.80 -47.62 -22.89
CA LEU A 184 -3.35 -48.84 -23.56
C LEU A 184 -3.53 -48.76 -25.08
N SER A 185 -2.59 -49.31 -25.85
CA SER A 185 -2.71 -49.40 -27.32
C SER A 185 -2.42 -50.82 -27.82
N TYR A 186 -3.31 -51.37 -28.63
CA TYR A 186 -3.19 -52.72 -29.18
C TYR A 186 -3.47 -52.75 -30.69
N GLY A 187 -2.78 -53.63 -31.41
CA GLY A 187 -3.09 -53.94 -32.80
C GLY A 187 -4.28 -54.90 -32.88
N MET A 188 -5.36 -54.51 -33.54
CA MET A 188 -6.56 -55.32 -33.73
C MET A 188 -6.97 -55.40 -35.19
N ALA A 189 -7.47 -56.55 -35.65
CA ALA A 189 -7.96 -56.73 -37.01
C ALA A 189 -9.19 -55.84 -37.27
N ALA A 190 -9.32 -55.29 -38.48
CA ALA A 190 -10.50 -54.53 -38.89
C ALA A 190 -11.80 -55.35 -38.70
N GLY A 191 -12.84 -54.72 -38.14
CA GLY A 191 -14.12 -55.36 -37.83
C GLY A 191 -14.20 -56.11 -36.50
N THR A 192 -13.12 -56.15 -35.71
CA THR A 192 -13.09 -56.74 -34.36
C THR A 192 -14.03 -55.97 -33.45
N ALA A 193 -15.11 -56.62 -33.00
CA ALA A 193 -16.01 -56.10 -31.98
C ALA A 193 -15.52 -56.53 -30.58
N GLY A 194 -15.61 -55.63 -29.61
CA GLY A 194 -15.09 -55.86 -28.26
C GLY A 194 -15.68 -54.92 -27.21
N THR A 195 -15.25 -55.13 -25.97
CA THR A 195 -15.62 -54.31 -24.82
C THR A 195 -14.36 -53.90 -24.05
N ALA A 196 -14.29 -52.63 -23.69
CA ALA A 196 -13.27 -52.11 -22.79
C ALA A 196 -13.95 -51.62 -21.51
N GLU A 197 -13.44 -52.06 -20.37
CA GLU A 197 -13.82 -51.62 -19.04
C GLU A 197 -12.61 -50.97 -18.38
N VAL A 198 -12.85 -49.86 -17.68
CA VAL A 198 -11.84 -49.14 -16.91
C VAL A 198 -12.36 -48.84 -15.52
N LEU A 199 -11.52 -49.05 -14.52
CA LEU A 199 -11.73 -48.72 -13.11
C LEU A 199 -10.74 -47.63 -12.69
N ARG A 200 -11.22 -46.53 -12.11
CA ARG A 200 -10.38 -45.54 -11.43
C ARG A 200 -10.19 -45.92 -9.97
N LEU A 201 -8.94 -46.01 -9.53
CA LEU A 201 -8.58 -46.49 -8.19
C LEU A 201 -8.94 -45.52 -7.06
N SER A 202 -9.07 -44.21 -7.32
CA SER A 202 -9.26 -43.19 -6.28
C SER A 202 -10.65 -43.23 -5.63
N ASP A 203 -11.69 -43.62 -6.38
CA ASP A 203 -13.08 -43.66 -5.93
C ASP A 203 -13.83 -44.93 -6.39
N GLU A 204 -13.09 -45.92 -6.91
CA GLU A 204 -13.62 -47.15 -7.50
C GLU A 204 -14.63 -46.93 -8.64
N ALA A 205 -14.60 -45.77 -9.30
CA ALA A 205 -15.50 -45.48 -10.41
C ALA A 205 -15.17 -46.33 -11.64
N THR A 206 -16.19 -46.99 -12.20
CA THR A 206 -16.06 -47.85 -13.39
C THR A 206 -16.74 -47.25 -14.62
N GLY A 207 -16.19 -47.53 -15.79
CA GLY A 207 -16.80 -47.19 -17.08
C GLY A 207 -16.58 -48.31 -18.08
N THR A 208 -17.54 -48.46 -18.99
CA THR A 208 -17.48 -49.51 -20.03
C THR A 208 -17.85 -48.91 -21.37
N ALA A 209 -17.16 -49.32 -22.43
CA ALA A 209 -17.48 -49.00 -23.80
C ALA A 209 -17.41 -50.24 -24.69
N SER A 210 -18.41 -50.43 -25.53
CA SER A 210 -18.33 -51.36 -26.66
C SER A 210 -17.69 -50.65 -27.84
N PHE A 211 -16.84 -51.35 -28.59
CA PHE A 211 -16.19 -50.83 -29.78
C PHE A 211 -16.21 -51.85 -30.91
N THR A 212 -16.15 -51.36 -32.16
CA THR A 212 -15.86 -52.16 -33.35
C THR A 212 -14.75 -51.47 -34.11
N THR A 213 -13.66 -52.18 -34.40
CA THR A 213 -12.50 -51.60 -35.07
C THR A 213 -12.84 -51.25 -36.53
N GLY A 214 -12.53 -50.02 -36.92
CA GLY A 214 -12.72 -49.54 -38.29
C GLY A 214 -11.58 -49.95 -39.24
N GLY A 215 -11.54 -49.36 -40.44
CA GLY A 215 -10.47 -49.56 -41.43
C GLY A 215 -9.22 -48.69 -41.21
N GLY A 216 -8.98 -48.21 -39.99
CA GLY A 216 -7.87 -47.32 -39.64
C GLY A 216 -7.65 -47.23 -38.13
N ASP A 217 -6.55 -46.60 -37.71
CA ASP A 217 -6.24 -46.37 -36.30
C ASP A 217 -7.36 -45.55 -35.62
N MET A 218 -7.70 -45.90 -34.38
CA MET A 218 -8.79 -45.25 -33.66
C MET A 218 -8.51 -45.13 -32.16
N VAL A 219 -9.18 -44.16 -31.53
CA VAL A 219 -9.09 -43.93 -30.07
C VAL A 219 -10.46 -44.15 -29.44
N ILE A 220 -10.54 -45.09 -28.50
CA ILE A 220 -11.69 -45.30 -27.63
C ILE A 220 -11.49 -44.48 -26.36
N THR A 221 -12.42 -43.56 -26.10
CA THR A 221 -12.43 -42.74 -24.89
C THR A 221 -13.62 -43.13 -24.02
N ILE A 222 -13.37 -43.55 -22.78
CA ILE A 222 -14.42 -43.91 -21.81
C ILE A 222 -14.54 -42.77 -20.78
N ALA A 223 -15.71 -42.16 -20.70
CA ALA A 223 -15.98 -41.18 -19.66
C ALA A 223 -16.36 -41.87 -18.35
N LEU A 224 -15.59 -41.63 -17.30
CA LEU A 224 -15.94 -42.03 -15.94
C LEU A 224 -16.84 -40.95 -15.29
N PRO A 225 -17.63 -41.30 -14.26
CA PRO A 225 -18.26 -40.29 -13.40
C PRO A 225 -17.24 -39.24 -12.94
N ALA A 226 -17.64 -37.97 -12.90
CA ALA A 226 -16.77 -36.90 -12.44
C ALA A 226 -16.29 -37.17 -11.00
N TYR A 227 -14.99 -37.11 -10.76
CA TYR A 227 -14.40 -37.27 -9.43
C TYR A 227 -14.80 -36.07 -8.57
N VAL A 228 -15.42 -36.35 -7.43
CA VAL A 228 -15.66 -35.36 -6.39
C VAL A 228 -14.78 -35.73 -5.22
N GLU A 229 -13.77 -34.91 -4.94
CA GLU A 229 -12.90 -35.11 -3.78
C GLU A 229 -13.77 -35.06 -2.51
N PRO A 230 -13.76 -36.09 -1.66
CA PRO A 230 -14.53 -36.08 -0.43
C PRO A 230 -14.04 -34.95 0.47
N LEU A 231 -14.96 -34.12 0.96
CA LEU A 231 -14.62 -33.07 1.92
C LEU A 231 -14.09 -33.69 3.22
N PRO A 232 -13.12 -33.05 3.89
CA PRO A 232 -12.59 -33.53 5.17
C PRO A 232 -13.68 -33.53 6.25
N ASP A 233 -13.63 -34.53 7.14
CA ASP A 233 -14.53 -34.61 8.29
C ASP A 233 -14.37 -33.39 9.21
N ALA A 234 -15.48 -32.76 9.58
CA ALA A 234 -15.50 -31.65 10.53
C ALA A 234 -16.76 -31.68 11.40
N THR A 235 -16.68 -31.04 12.56
CA THR A 235 -17.84 -30.78 13.44
C THR A 235 -17.86 -29.33 13.88
N VAL A 236 -19.05 -28.81 14.18
CA VAL A 236 -19.23 -27.47 14.74
C VAL A 236 -20.35 -27.52 15.78
N GLU A 237 -20.07 -26.98 16.96
CA GLU A 237 -21.00 -26.95 18.10
C GLU A 237 -21.17 -25.51 18.61
N ALA A 238 -22.41 -25.09 18.77
CA ALA A 238 -22.79 -23.78 19.29
C ALA A 238 -23.99 -23.94 20.26
N PRO A 239 -24.24 -22.96 21.15
CA PRO A 239 -25.46 -22.91 21.95
C PRO A 239 -26.73 -22.94 21.07
N ALA A 240 -27.84 -23.43 21.63
CA ALA A 240 -29.11 -23.52 20.89
C ALA A 240 -29.72 -22.15 20.55
N SER A 241 -29.37 -21.10 21.30
CA SER A 241 -29.86 -19.74 21.07
C SER A 241 -28.89 -18.70 21.61
N ALA A 242 -28.88 -17.50 21.02
CA ALA A 242 -28.10 -16.36 21.49
C ALA A 242 -28.77 -15.02 21.14
N PRO A 243 -28.50 -13.91 21.86
CA PRO A 243 -29.04 -12.59 21.50
C PRO A 243 -28.51 -12.06 20.17
N ALA A 244 -29.32 -11.28 19.46
CA ALA A 244 -28.92 -10.61 18.23
C ALA A 244 -27.64 -9.78 18.41
N GLY A 245 -26.69 -9.91 17.48
CA GLY A 245 -25.41 -9.20 17.51
C GLY A 245 -24.40 -9.63 18.59
N SER A 246 -24.75 -10.59 19.47
CA SER A 246 -23.88 -11.10 20.52
C SER A 246 -22.69 -11.90 19.99
N LEU A 247 -21.62 -12.02 20.78
CA LEU A 247 -20.52 -12.95 20.50
C LEU A 247 -20.82 -14.29 21.17
N VAL A 248 -20.77 -15.36 20.37
CA VAL A 248 -21.08 -16.73 20.79
C VAL A 248 -19.83 -17.59 20.68
N PRO A 249 -19.48 -18.36 21.73
CA PRO A 249 -18.42 -19.35 21.64
C PRO A 249 -18.88 -20.52 20.77
N VAL A 250 -18.08 -20.84 19.74
CA VAL A 250 -18.32 -21.96 18.84
C VAL A 250 -17.12 -22.91 18.92
N SER A 251 -17.38 -24.17 19.27
CA SER A 251 -16.35 -25.22 19.26
C SER A 251 -16.35 -25.93 17.91
N PHE A 252 -15.20 -26.33 17.40
CA PHE A 252 -15.11 -27.06 16.13
C PHE A 252 -14.02 -28.13 16.15
N THR A 253 -14.17 -29.13 15.29
CA THR A 253 -13.10 -30.08 14.92
C THR A 253 -13.02 -30.15 13.41
N GLY A 254 -11.84 -30.41 12.84
CA GLY A 254 -11.69 -30.60 11.40
C GLY A 254 -10.28 -30.27 10.92
N PRO A 255 -10.11 -29.93 9.64
CA PRO A 255 -8.78 -29.76 9.04
C PRO A 255 -7.97 -28.56 9.56
N ASP A 256 -8.63 -27.52 10.09
CA ASP A 256 -8.02 -26.24 10.51
C ASP A 256 -6.99 -25.73 9.49
N ALA A 257 -7.35 -25.77 8.22
CA ALA A 257 -6.47 -25.41 7.13
C ALA A 257 -6.30 -23.89 7.04
N GLU A 258 -5.25 -23.45 6.34
CA GLU A 258 -5.02 -22.02 6.14
C GLU A 258 -6.21 -21.37 5.42
N GLY A 259 -6.83 -20.38 6.08
CA GLY A 259 -7.97 -19.64 5.55
C GLY A 259 -9.33 -20.19 5.96
N ASP A 260 -9.38 -21.30 6.70
CA ASP A 260 -10.60 -21.84 7.30
C ASP A 260 -11.24 -20.83 8.27
N TYR A 261 -12.57 -20.79 8.29
CA TYR A 261 -13.30 -19.87 9.16
C TYR A 261 -14.64 -20.44 9.60
N ILE A 262 -15.09 -19.97 10.77
CA ILE A 262 -16.44 -20.23 11.27
C ILE A 262 -17.26 -18.97 11.02
N ALA A 263 -18.39 -19.14 10.35
CA ALA A 263 -19.31 -18.07 10.01
C ALA A 263 -20.66 -18.26 10.69
N SER A 264 -21.30 -17.17 11.08
CA SER A 264 -22.74 -17.13 11.32
C SER A 264 -23.45 -16.66 10.06
N ALA A 265 -24.61 -17.24 9.78
CA ALA A 265 -25.44 -16.86 8.66
C ALA A 265 -26.92 -16.96 9.05
N THR A 266 -27.68 -15.94 8.69
CA THR A 266 -29.15 -15.98 8.71
C THR A 266 -29.61 -17.20 7.90
N ALA A 267 -30.60 -17.94 8.42
CA ALA A 267 -31.10 -19.14 7.75
C ALA A 267 -31.62 -18.86 6.33
N ASP A 268 -31.63 -19.89 5.50
CA ASP A 268 -32.09 -19.87 4.10
C ASP A 268 -31.27 -18.99 3.14
N LYS A 269 -30.08 -18.53 3.56
CA LYS A 269 -29.11 -17.85 2.69
C LYS A 269 -28.16 -18.85 2.05
N ASP A 270 -27.67 -18.54 0.84
CA ASP A 270 -26.69 -19.36 0.14
C ASP A 270 -25.43 -19.59 1.01
N ASP A 271 -24.74 -20.71 0.78
CA ASP A 271 -23.59 -21.15 1.59
C ASP A 271 -22.44 -20.10 1.63
N GLY A 272 -22.30 -19.29 0.58
CA GLY A 272 -21.32 -18.20 0.52
C GLY A 272 -21.69 -16.92 1.27
N TYR A 273 -22.93 -16.80 1.77
CA TYR A 273 -23.35 -15.66 2.59
C TYR A 273 -22.99 -15.87 4.06
N TYR A 274 -22.54 -14.81 4.72
CA TYR A 274 -22.35 -14.78 6.16
C TYR A 274 -22.73 -13.40 6.70
N ASP A 275 -23.26 -13.36 7.93
CA ASP A 275 -23.48 -12.14 8.69
C ASP A 275 -22.18 -11.68 9.37
N ALA A 276 -21.46 -12.63 9.93
CA ALA A 276 -20.12 -12.43 10.48
C ALA A 276 -19.32 -13.73 10.40
N TYR A 277 -18.00 -13.62 10.45
CA TYR A 277 -17.13 -14.77 10.54
C TYR A 277 -15.89 -14.44 11.36
N ASP A 278 -15.24 -15.49 11.82
CA ASP A 278 -13.89 -15.40 12.36
C ASP A 278 -13.07 -16.63 11.94
N TYR A 279 -11.77 -16.44 11.74
CA TYR A 279 -10.90 -17.50 11.24
C TYR A 279 -10.64 -18.56 12.33
N THR A 280 -10.59 -19.84 11.95
CA THR A 280 -10.28 -20.93 12.89
C THR A 280 -8.90 -20.78 13.52
N ARG A 281 -7.94 -20.18 12.80
CA ARG A 281 -6.61 -19.80 13.34
C ARG A 281 -6.64 -18.83 14.52
N ASN A 282 -7.76 -18.13 14.73
CA ASN A 282 -7.96 -17.22 15.87
C ASN A 282 -8.59 -17.94 17.07
N ALA A 283 -8.83 -19.25 16.98
CA ALA A 283 -9.41 -20.02 18.06
C ALA A 283 -8.46 -20.17 19.24
N GLU A 284 -9.03 -20.08 20.44
CA GLU A 284 -8.36 -20.40 21.69
C GLU A 284 -8.96 -21.72 22.21
N ASP A 285 -8.12 -22.74 22.43
CA ASP A 285 -8.53 -24.08 22.87
C ASP A 285 -9.64 -24.73 22.02
N GLY A 286 -9.61 -24.51 20.69
CA GLY A 286 -10.60 -25.06 19.75
C GLY A 286 -11.95 -24.34 19.76
N VAL A 287 -12.03 -23.16 20.40
CA VAL A 287 -13.21 -22.31 20.46
C VAL A 287 -12.94 -20.99 19.74
N VAL A 288 -13.86 -20.59 18.86
CA VAL A 288 -13.84 -19.29 18.18
C VAL A 288 -15.08 -18.47 18.56
N MET A 289 -14.91 -17.17 18.74
CA MET A 289 -16.01 -16.27 19.11
C MET A 289 -16.63 -15.67 17.84
N VAL A 290 -17.83 -16.14 17.48
CA VAL A 290 -18.52 -15.69 16.27
C VAL A 290 -19.67 -14.77 16.65
N ARG A 291 -19.80 -13.67 15.93
CA ARG A 291 -20.89 -12.71 16.15
C ARG A 291 -22.18 -13.23 15.52
N MET A 292 -23.30 -13.16 16.24
CA MET A 292 -24.61 -13.52 15.70
C MET A 292 -25.17 -12.45 14.75
N PRO A 293 -26.03 -12.85 13.80
CA PRO A 293 -26.80 -11.91 12.99
C PRO A 293 -27.44 -10.81 13.84
N PRO A 294 -27.54 -9.58 13.33
CA PRO A 294 -28.11 -8.44 14.07
C PRO A 294 -29.64 -8.47 14.12
N VAL A 295 -30.27 -9.42 13.42
CA VAL A 295 -31.73 -9.57 13.33
C VAL A 295 -32.12 -10.91 13.96
N THR A 296 -33.28 -10.94 14.60
CA THR A 296 -33.84 -12.13 15.25
C THR A 296 -34.34 -13.17 14.26
N GLY A 297 -34.32 -14.43 14.67
CA GLY A 297 -34.87 -15.55 13.93
C GLY A 297 -33.87 -16.69 13.75
N PRO A 298 -34.20 -17.68 12.91
CA PRO A 298 -33.34 -18.83 12.70
C PRO A 298 -32.05 -18.43 11.99
N ALA A 299 -30.94 -18.95 12.49
CA ALA A 299 -29.62 -18.81 11.90
C ALA A 299 -28.88 -20.15 11.96
N GLU A 300 -27.73 -20.20 11.31
CA GLU A 300 -26.80 -21.32 11.40
C GLU A 300 -25.37 -20.85 11.56
N ILE A 301 -24.57 -21.71 12.18
CA ILE A 301 -23.13 -21.59 12.27
C ILE A 301 -22.52 -22.60 11.31
N ARG A 302 -21.61 -22.13 10.45
CA ARG A 302 -20.99 -22.90 9.37
C ARG A 302 -19.48 -22.94 9.59
N TYR A 303 -18.88 -24.13 9.50
CA TYR A 303 -17.44 -24.27 9.32
C TYR A 303 -17.15 -24.30 7.82
N MET A 304 -16.50 -23.25 7.33
CA MET A 304 -16.10 -23.03 5.94
C MET A 304 -14.64 -23.43 5.70
N LEU A 305 -14.41 -24.21 4.64
CA LEU A 305 -13.07 -24.51 4.13
C LEU A 305 -12.52 -23.29 3.38
N GLY A 306 -11.32 -22.84 3.76
CA GLY A 306 -10.71 -21.62 3.22
C GLY A 306 -10.47 -21.66 1.71
N ARG A 307 -10.14 -22.85 1.18
CA ARG A 307 -9.97 -23.10 -0.25
C ARG A 307 -11.25 -23.73 -0.81
N GLY A 308 -11.86 -23.12 -1.81
CA GLY A 308 -13.10 -23.63 -2.44
C GLY A 308 -14.39 -23.06 -1.84
N GLY A 309 -14.39 -22.71 -0.55
CA GLY A 309 -15.55 -22.10 0.11
C GLY A 309 -16.66 -23.10 0.48
N ASP A 310 -16.32 -24.38 0.54
CA ASP A 310 -17.25 -25.46 0.89
C ASP A 310 -17.59 -25.46 2.39
N VAL A 311 -18.83 -25.83 2.73
CA VAL A 311 -19.30 -26.00 4.10
C VAL A 311 -18.92 -27.41 4.59
N LEU A 312 -18.00 -27.51 5.55
CA LEU A 312 -17.57 -28.79 6.13
C LEU A 312 -18.52 -29.29 7.22
N ALA A 313 -19.08 -28.38 8.02
CA ALA A 313 -20.06 -28.69 9.06
C ALA A 313 -21.01 -27.51 9.29
N ARG A 314 -22.24 -27.78 9.73
CA ARG A 314 -23.21 -26.74 10.10
C ARG A 314 -24.02 -27.13 11.33
N THR A 315 -24.42 -26.15 12.13
CA THR A 315 -25.34 -26.33 13.26
C THR A 315 -26.31 -25.16 13.36
N ALA A 316 -27.56 -25.43 13.76
CA ALA A 316 -28.60 -24.41 13.86
C ALA A 316 -28.53 -23.66 15.20
N ILE A 317 -28.88 -22.37 15.18
CA ILE A 317 -28.97 -21.51 16.36
C ILE A 317 -30.12 -20.50 16.21
N GLU A 318 -30.89 -20.30 17.27
CA GLU A 318 -31.97 -19.30 17.29
C GLU A 318 -31.45 -17.93 17.77
N VAL A 319 -31.57 -16.90 16.95
CA VAL A 319 -31.21 -15.52 17.31
C VAL A 319 -32.38 -14.85 18.03
N THR A 320 -32.19 -14.59 19.31
CA THR A 320 -33.21 -14.01 20.21
C THR A 320 -33.21 -12.48 20.18
N PRO A 321 -34.38 -11.83 20.39
CA PRO A 321 -34.48 -10.37 20.46
C PRO A 321 -33.67 -9.77 21.61
N LEU A 322 -33.18 -8.55 21.38
CA LEU A 322 -32.63 -7.70 22.43
C LEU A 322 -33.78 -6.96 23.12
N ASP A 323 -33.73 -6.88 24.45
CA ASP A 323 -34.61 -6.01 25.24
C ASP A 323 -33.96 -4.62 25.33
N ILE A 324 -34.26 -3.77 24.36
CA ILE A 324 -33.77 -2.39 24.31
C ILE A 324 -34.84 -1.45 24.86
N GLN A 325 -34.48 -0.67 25.88
CA GLN A 325 -35.33 0.40 26.41
C GLN A 325 -34.56 1.72 26.33
N ILE A 326 -35.22 2.81 25.93
CA ILE A 326 -34.62 4.14 25.86
C ILE A 326 -35.62 5.13 26.45
N THR A 327 -35.22 5.82 27.51
CA THR A 327 -36.06 6.84 28.15
C THR A 327 -35.89 8.16 27.41
N ALA A 328 -36.95 8.64 26.75
CA ALA A 328 -36.93 9.95 26.11
C ALA A 328 -36.73 11.06 27.17
N PRO A 329 -36.02 12.15 26.84
CA PRO A 329 -35.79 13.23 27.80
C PRO A 329 -37.09 14.00 28.08
N ASP A 330 -37.30 14.39 29.35
CA ASP A 330 -38.43 15.26 29.75
C ASP A 330 -38.29 16.69 29.17
N GLU A 331 -37.05 17.17 29.06
CA GLU A 331 -36.70 18.47 28.51
C GLU A 331 -35.55 18.33 27.49
N ALA A 332 -35.76 18.81 26.28
CA ALA A 332 -34.76 18.86 25.22
C ALA A 332 -34.85 20.18 24.46
N ALA A 333 -33.70 20.80 24.23
CA ALA A 333 -33.58 22.06 23.49
C ALA A 333 -32.28 22.04 22.68
N VAL A 334 -32.24 22.87 21.65
CA VAL A 334 -31.12 22.97 20.71
C VAL A 334 -29.77 23.09 21.43
N GLY A 335 -28.83 22.20 21.10
CA GLY A 335 -27.48 22.18 21.67
C GLY A 335 -27.35 21.64 23.10
N MET A 336 -28.46 21.34 23.79
CA MET A 336 -28.41 20.70 25.11
C MET A 336 -27.91 19.25 25.03
N ARG A 337 -27.44 18.71 26.17
CA ARG A 337 -26.99 17.33 26.33
C ARG A 337 -27.72 16.65 27.50
N PRO A 338 -29.02 16.36 27.39
CA PRO A 338 -29.74 15.67 28.46
C PRO A 338 -29.13 14.29 28.73
N GLU A 339 -29.20 13.86 29.98
CA GLU A 339 -28.79 12.54 30.45
C GLU A 339 -29.89 11.51 30.11
N ILE A 340 -29.59 10.61 29.17
CA ILE A 340 -30.52 9.60 28.64
C ILE A 340 -30.25 8.25 29.27
N GLU A 341 -31.23 7.71 30.00
CA GLU A 341 -31.19 6.32 30.47
C GLU A 341 -31.52 5.35 29.33
N TRP A 342 -30.77 4.25 29.26
CA TRP A 342 -31.01 3.21 28.27
C TRP A 342 -30.72 1.81 28.83
N VAL A 343 -31.34 0.79 28.24
CA VAL A 343 -31.09 -0.63 28.52
C VAL A 343 -30.69 -1.29 27.22
N GLY A 344 -29.59 -2.03 27.21
CA GLY A 344 -29.08 -2.71 26.04
C GLY A 344 -27.78 -3.46 26.32
N PRO A 345 -27.21 -4.14 25.31
CA PRO A 345 -26.05 -5.00 25.49
C PRO A 345 -24.71 -4.28 25.74
N ASP A 346 -24.60 -2.99 25.41
CA ASP A 346 -23.34 -2.22 25.40
C ASP A 346 -22.20 -2.91 24.64
N TYR A 347 -22.51 -3.47 23.46
CA TYR A 347 -21.45 -4.06 22.67
C TYR A 347 -20.46 -2.98 22.25
N ARG A 348 -19.19 -3.38 22.11
CA ARG A 348 -18.11 -2.45 21.79
C ARG A 348 -18.46 -1.61 20.56
N GLY A 349 -18.64 -0.31 20.80
CA GLY A 349 -18.89 0.68 19.77
C GLY A 349 -20.35 1.05 19.58
N ASP A 350 -21.31 0.37 20.23
CA ASP A 350 -22.72 0.72 20.18
C ASP A 350 -22.96 2.20 20.56
N TYR A 351 -24.04 2.77 20.04
CA TYR A 351 -24.32 4.20 20.18
C TYR A 351 -25.81 4.48 20.14
N LEU A 352 -26.22 5.57 20.80
CA LEU A 352 -27.52 6.19 20.62
C LEU A 352 -27.42 7.28 19.56
N THR A 353 -28.40 7.36 18.67
CA THR A 353 -28.55 8.47 17.73
C THR A 353 -29.81 9.27 18.04
N VAL A 354 -29.82 10.56 17.68
CA VAL A 354 -31.03 11.38 17.57
C VAL A 354 -31.34 11.54 16.10
N ALA A 355 -32.56 11.19 15.68
CA ALA A 355 -32.99 11.26 14.29
C ALA A 355 -34.41 11.81 14.18
N ALA A 356 -34.69 12.53 13.10
CA ALA A 356 -36.04 12.97 12.81
C ALA A 356 -36.94 11.78 12.45
N LEU A 357 -38.24 11.86 12.73
CA LEU A 357 -39.17 10.74 12.58
C LEU A 357 -39.32 10.23 11.14
N ASP A 358 -39.06 11.08 10.15
CA ASP A 358 -39.13 10.76 8.72
C ASP A 358 -37.79 10.30 8.13
N GLN A 359 -36.70 10.32 8.91
CA GLN A 359 -35.39 9.87 8.47
C GLN A 359 -35.28 8.34 8.49
N GLY A 360 -34.72 7.77 7.41
CA GLY A 360 -34.38 6.34 7.36
C GLY A 360 -33.27 5.95 8.36
N ASP A 361 -33.18 4.66 8.68
CA ASP A 361 -32.33 4.11 9.76
C ASP A 361 -30.82 4.39 9.61
N GLY A 362 -30.36 4.66 8.39
CA GLY A 362 -28.97 5.01 8.11
C GLY A 362 -28.59 6.48 8.38
N TYR A 363 -29.57 7.31 8.74
CA TYR A 363 -29.41 8.75 8.95
C TYR A 363 -29.73 9.14 10.39
N TYR A 364 -29.04 10.16 10.87
CA TYR A 364 -29.22 10.76 12.19
C TYR A 364 -28.65 12.19 12.17
N GLU A 365 -29.13 13.02 13.09
CA GLU A 365 -28.63 14.38 13.31
C GLU A 365 -27.40 14.36 14.22
N THR A 366 -27.50 13.62 15.31
CA THR A 366 -26.46 13.53 16.34
C THR A 366 -26.36 12.12 16.90
N TYR A 367 -25.27 11.86 17.63
CA TYR A 367 -25.06 10.57 18.29
C TYR A 367 -24.15 10.68 19.52
N ALA A 368 -24.20 9.67 20.38
CA ALA A 368 -23.27 9.47 21.48
C ALA A 368 -23.02 7.97 21.70
N TYR A 369 -21.79 7.58 22.03
CA TYR A 369 -21.45 6.17 22.23
C TYR A 369 -21.95 5.68 23.59
N THR A 370 -22.52 4.48 23.65
CA THR A 370 -23.05 3.88 24.89
C THR A 370 -21.96 3.72 25.96
N ARG A 371 -20.71 3.50 25.54
CA ARG A 371 -19.54 3.42 26.43
C ARG A 371 -19.30 4.68 27.28
N ASP A 372 -19.86 5.83 26.89
CA ASP A 372 -19.60 7.11 27.53
C ASP A 372 -20.45 7.32 28.80
N GLY A 373 -21.41 6.42 29.08
CA GLY A 373 -22.15 6.39 30.34
C GLY A 373 -23.59 5.86 30.22
N ASN A 374 -24.17 5.55 31.38
CA ASN A 374 -25.60 5.31 31.55
C ASN A 374 -26.04 5.86 32.93
N PRO A 375 -26.71 7.02 32.99
CA PRO A 375 -27.29 7.73 31.85
C PRO A 375 -26.23 8.36 30.92
N LEU A 376 -26.59 8.49 29.64
CA LEU A 376 -25.72 8.94 28.54
C LEU A 376 -26.05 10.40 28.16
N ALA A 377 -25.06 11.28 28.18
CA ALA A 377 -25.25 12.68 27.73
C ALA A 377 -25.32 12.76 26.18
N VAL A 378 -26.52 12.82 25.62
CA VAL A 378 -26.73 12.81 24.15
C VAL A 378 -26.91 14.24 23.63
N PRO A 379 -26.10 14.72 22.68
CA PRO A 379 -26.26 16.06 22.11
C PRO A 379 -27.55 16.18 21.29
N MET A 380 -28.35 17.20 21.55
CA MET A 380 -29.56 17.50 20.77
C MET A 380 -29.22 18.20 19.45
N PRO A 381 -30.04 18.02 18.39
CA PRO A 381 -29.86 18.70 17.09
C PRO A 381 -29.87 20.23 17.21
N THR A 382 -29.40 20.89 16.15
CA THR A 382 -29.36 22.36 16.08
C THR A 382 -30.61 22.98 15.46
N GLU A 383 -31.45 22.14 14.85
CA GLU A 383 -32.79 22.52 14.41
C GLU A 383 -33.84 22.06 15.44
N PRO A 384 -34.79 22.92 15.83
CA PRO A 384 -35.94 22.52 16.63
C PRO A 384 -36.87 21.59 15.85
N GLY A 385 -37.54 20.66 16.55
CA GLY A 385 -38.49 19.75 15.92
C GLY A 385 -38.77 18.49 16.75
N THR A 386 -39.50 17.55 16.14
CA THR A 386 -39.81 16.25 16.74
C THR A 386 -38.79 15.20 16.34
N TYR A 387 -38.17 14.56 17.34
CA TYR A 387 -37.12 13.57 17.15
C TYR A 387 -37.40 12.27 17.92
N GLU A 388 -36.64 11.24 17.62
CA GLU A 388 -36.57 10.00 18.41
C GLU A 388 -35.10 9.62 18.68
N LEU A 389 -34.88 8.87 19.75
CA LEU A 389 -33.60 8.22 20.01
C LEU A 389 -33.59 6.80 19.44
N ARG A 390 -32.48 6.39 18.83
CA ARG A 390 -32.30 5.03 18.29
C ARG A 390 -31.07 4.38 18.89
N TYR A 391 -31.20 3.16 19.42
CA TYR A 391 -30.05 2.34 19.81
C TYR A 391 -29.53 1.60 18.58
N VAL A 392 -28.27 1.80 18.24
CA VAL A 392 -27.66 1.23 17.04
C VAL A 392 -26.54 0.27 17.41
N LEU A 393 -26.65 -0.96 16.92
CA LEU A 393 -25.60 -1.97 17.03
C LEU A 393 -24.44 -1.60 16.10
N SER A 394 -23.27 -1.30 16.64
CA SER A 394 -22.18 -0.74 15.84
C SER A 394 -21.65 -1.69 14.77
N ALA A 395 -21.67 -3.00 15.05
CA ALA A 395 -21.15 -4.01 14.14
C ALA A 395 -21.94 -4.10 12.82
N SER A 396 -23.25 -3.81 12.85
CA SER A 396 -24.15 -3.95 11.70
C SER A 396 -24.83 -2.65 11.25
N ARG A 397 -24.78 -1.60 12.08
CA ARG A 397 -25.58 -0.37 11.96
C ARG A 397 -27.09 -0.60 12.03
N HIS A 398 -27.51 -1.75 12.56
CA HIS A 398 -28.92 -2.06 12.74
C HIS A 398 -29.50 -1.29 13.93
N VAL A 399 -30.67 -0.67 13.74
CA VAL A 399 -31.43 -0.03 14.82
C VAL A 399 -32.14 -1.12 15.64
N ALA A 400 -31.62 -1.41 16.82
CA ALA A 400 -32.14 -2.47 17.70
C ALA A 400 -33.28 -2.01 18.63
N GLY A 401 -33.45 -0.70 18.82
CA GLY A 401 -34.55 -0.14 19.60
C GLY A 401 -34.73 1.35 19.37
N ARG A 402 -35.91 1.87 19.73
CA ARG A 402 -36.30 3.28 19.56
C ARG A 402 -36.99 3.79 20.83
N SER A 403 -36.82 5.06 21.16
CA SER A 403 -37.60 5.72 22.21
C SER A 403 -38.99 6.10 21.72
N GLU A 404 -39.84 6.58 22.65
CA GLU A 404 -40.98 7.42 22.25
C GLU A 404 -40.46 8.73 21.61
N PRO A 405 -41.19 9.33 20.65
CA PRO A 405 -40.86 10.65 20.11
C PRO A 405 -40.87 11.74 21.18
N PHE A 406 -40.00 12.73 21.04
CA PHE A 406 -39.92 13.90 21.92
C PHE A 406 -39.64 15.19 21.13
N GLU A 407 -39.93 16.33 21.74
CA GLU A 407 -39.74 17.65 21.11
C GLU A 407 -38.42 18.27 21.55
N VAL A 408 -37.64 18.77 20.59
CA VAL A 408 -36.47 19.62 20.81
C VAL A 408 -36.90 21.07 20.56
N SER A 409 -36.95 21.88 21.62
CA SER A 409 -37.32 23.28 21.51
C SER A 409 -36.15 24.19 21.09
N GLU A 410 -36.45 25.41 20.66
CA GLU A 410 -35.44 26.45 20.55
C GLU A 410 -34.82 26.75 21.92
N THR A 411 -33.52 27.02 21.96
CA THR A 411 -32.82 27.45 23.16
C THR A 411 -32.82 28.97 23.25
N MET A 412 -33.36 29.51 24.36
CA MET A 412 -33.26 30.95 24.62
C MET A 412 -31.83 31.29 25.04
N VAL A 413 -31.10 31.96 24.15
CA VAL A 413 -29.77 32.53 24.41
C VAL A 413 -29.91 34.03 24.58
N THR A 414 -29.32 34.57 25.64
CA THR A 414 -29.17 36.02 25.83
C THR A 414 -27.70 36.39 25.82
N LEU A 415 -27.38 37.54 25.26
CA LEU A 415 -26.09 38.19 25.39
C LEU A 415 -26.30 39.48 26.20
N ASP A 416 -25.31 39.88 26.96
CA ASP A 416 -25.30 41.12 27.75
C ASP A 416 -23.92 41.75 27.60
N GLY A 417 -23.74 42.44 26.47
CA GLY A 417 -22.53 43.20 26.14
C GLY A 417 -22.83 44.70 26.02
N PRO A 418 -21.80 45.56 26.03
CA PRO A 418 -21.99 46.99 25.82
C PRO A 418 -22.37 47.31 24.37
N ASP A 419 -23.19 48.35 24.17
CA ASP A 419 -23.54 48.87 22.82
C ASP A 419 -22.32 49.47 22.09
N GLU A 420 -21.35 49.99 22.84
CA GLU A 420 -20.11 50.59 22.31
C GLU A 420 -18.88 50.09 23.07
N ALA A 421 -17.79 49.82 22.33
CA ALA A 421 -16.49 49.54 22.91
C ALA A 421 -15.37 50.23 22.12
N VAL A 422 -14.18 50.35 22.72
CA VAL A 422 -13.00 50.89 22.04
C VAL A 422 -12.37 49.77 21.20
N ALA A 423 -12.01 50.04 19.94
CA ALA A 423 -11.39 49.07 19.06
C ALA A 423 -10.06 48.54 19.65
N GLY A 424 -9.93 47.22 19.83
CA GLY A 424 -8.78 46.55 20.47
C GLY A 424 -8.94 46.25 21.97
N ALA A 425 -9.94 46.82 22.64
CA ALA A 425 -10.17 46.67 24.07
C ALA A 425 -10.72 45.28 24.44
N ASP A 426 -10.63 44.92 25.72
CA ASP A 426 -11.28 43.72 26.25
C ASP A 426 -12.74 44.03 26.58
N VAL A 427 -13.67 43.26 26.00
CA VAL A 427 -15.12 43.44 26.15
C VAL A 427 -15.67 42.33 27.04
N GLU A 428 -16.22 42.68 28.20
CA GLU A 428 -16.94 41.75 29.07
C GLU A 428 -18.35 41.50 28.51
N ILE A 429 -18.73 40.23 28.39
CA ILE A 429 -20.01 39.80 27.83
C ILE A 429 -20.62 38.78 28.78
N GLY A 430 -21.73 39.16 29.42
CA GLY A 430 -22.62 38.23 30.12
C GLY A 430 -23.44 37.42 29.12
N TRP A 431 -23.80 36.19 29.47
CA TRP A 431 -24.57 35.35 28.54
C TRP A 431 -25.42 34.30 29.24
N THR A 432 -26.45 33.81 28.55
CA THR A 432 -27.16 32.57 28.89
C THR A 432 -27.21 31.68 27.67
N GLY A 433 -27.12 30.37 27.85
CA GLY A 433 -27.10 29.44 26.72
C GLY A 433 -26.75 28.02 27.14
N PRO A 434 -26.64 27.09 26.17
CA PRO A 434 -26.45 25.67 26.46
C PRO A 434 -25.09 25.32 27.06
N ASP A 435 -24.08 26.20 26.95
CA ASP A 435 -22.69 25.95 27.37
C ASP A 435 -22.15 24.58 26.92
N ALA A 436 -22.53 24.17 25.71
CA ALA A 436 -22.11 22.90 25.20
C ALA A 436 -20.59 22.91 24.93
N LYS A 437 -20.00 21.72 24.85
CA LYS A 437 -18.57 21.58 24.61
C LYS A 437 -18.16 22.34 23.33
N ASN A 438 -17.19 23.25 23.50
CA ASN A 438 -16.67 24.14 22.46
C ASN A 438 -17.64 25.21 21.97
N ASP A 439 -18.71 25.51 22.71
CA ASP A 439 -19.48 26.74 22.51
C ASP A 439 -18.59 27.96 22.78
N TYR A 440 -18.89 29.06 22.09
CA TYR A 440 -18.10 30.27 22.23
C TYR A 440 -18.87 31.51 21.78
N ILE A 441 -18.40 32.64 22.28
CA ILE A 441 -18.90 33.96 21.91
C ILE A 441 -17.78 34.69 21.17
N GLY A 442 -18.15 35.36 20.07
CA GLY A 442 -17.19 36.11 19.25
C GLY A 442 -17.74 37.42 18.75
N ILE A 443 -16.83 38.33 18.38
CA ILE A 443 -17.14 39.62 17.76
C ILE A 443 -16.79 39.55 16.27
N GLY A 444 -17.78 39.76 15.42
CA GLY A 444 -17.67 39.66 13.95
C GLY A 444 -18.35 40.82 13.24
N ARG A 445 -18.05 41.02 11.95
CA ARG A 445 -18.68 42.09 11.16
C ARG A 445 -20.17 41.77 10.89
N VAL A 446 -21.01 42.80 10.90
CA VAL A 446 -22.46 42.73 10.61
C VAL A 446 -22.75 42.07 9.25
N GLY A 447 -23.77 41.21 9.17
CA GLY A 447 -24.37 40.76 7.90
C GLY A 447 -23.53 39.81 7.03
N ARG A 448 -22.64 39.02 7.62
CA ARG A 448 -21.87 37.95 6.93
C ARG A 448 -22.28 36.58 7.46
N ASP A 449 -22.83 35.75 6.57
CA ASP A 449 -23.44 34.45 6.89
C ASP A 449 -22.42 33.28 7.03
N GLU A 450 -21.19 33.41 6.54
CA GLU A 450 -20.20 32.32 6.58
C GLU A 450 -18.81 32.81 7.05
N ARG A 451 -18.77 33.29 8.30
CA ARG A 451 -17.60 33.65 9.18
C ARG A 451 -16.53 34.63 8.61
N PRO A 452 -15.98 35.55 9.44
CA PRO A 452 -15.28 35.22 10.69
C PRO A 452 -15.65 36.14 11.86
N TYR A 453 -15.80 35.57 13.06
CA TYR A 453 -15.45 36.34 14.25
C TYR A 453 -13.96 36.67 14.10
N LEU A 454 -13.60 37.94 14.29
CA LEU A 454 -12.20 38.35 14.27
C LEU A 454 -11.52 37.90 15.56
N THR A 455 -12.31 37.76 16.62
CA THR A 455 -11.90 37.42 17.97
C THR A 455 -13.03 36.64 18.66
N TYR A 456 -12.67 35.73 19.55
CA TYR A 456 -13.63 34.88 20.25
C TYR A 456 -13.08 34.41 21.58
N THR A 457 -13.96 33.88 22.43
CA THR A 457 -13.63 33.19 23.67
C THR A 457 -14.66 32.11 23.94
N TYR A 458 -14.19 30.93 24.33
CA TYR A 458 -15.05 29.79 24.66
C TYR A 458 -15.90 30.10 25.89
N THR A 459 -17.15 29.63 25.90
CA THR A 459 -18.10 29.87 27.00
C THR A 459 -17.60 29.32 28.34
N ASN A 460 -16.83 28.24 28.31
CA ASN A 460 -16.20 27.66 29.49
C ASN A 460 -15.14 28.54 30.19
N ALA A 461 -14.79 29.71 29.62
CA ALA A 461 -13.89 30.68 30.23
C ALA A 461 -14.54 31.44 31.39
N GLY A 462 -15.87 31.44 31.48
CA GLY A 462 -16.62 32.09 32.57
C GLY A 462 -17.87 32.82 32.08
N ASN A 463 -18.62 33.38 33.03
CA ASN A 463 -19.78 34.21 32.78
C ASN A 463 -19.85 35.35 33.83
N PRO A 464 -19.56 36.61 33.46
CA PRO A 464 -19.24 37.07 32.10
C PRO A 464 -17.89 36.53 31.59
N LEU A 465 -17.74 36.42 30.27
CA LEU A 465 -16.46 36.15 29.60
C LEU A 465 -15.91 37.41 28.95
N VAL A 466 -14.61 37.39 28.62
CA VAL A 466 -13.93 38.51 27.96
C VAL A 466 -13.63 38.16 26.52
N VAL A 467 -14.11 38.95 25.56
CA VAL A 467 -13.72 38.87 24.14
C VAL A 467 -12.96 40.13 23.75
N LYS A 468 -11.78 39.97 23.16
CA LYS A 468 -10.99 41.10 22.65
C LYS A 468 -11.69 41.75 21.46
N ALA A 469 -11.89 43.05 21.43
CA ALA A 469 -12.46 43.76 20.30
C ALA A 469 -11.45 43.85 19.12
N PRO A 470 -11.92 43.77 17.87
CA PRO A 470 -11.13 44.13 16.69
C PRO A 470 -10.51 45.54 16.75
N ILE A 471 -9.34 45.74 16.13
CA ILE A 471 -8.63 47.05 16.09
C ILE A 471 -9.19 48.03 15.04
N GLU A 472 -10.00 47.54 14.10
CA GLU A 472 -10.67 48.38 13.12
C GLU A 472 -12.00 48.90 13.69
N PRO A 473 -12.17 50.22 13.84
CA PRO A 473 -13.45 50.77 14.27
C PRO A 473 -14.53 50.53 13.21
N GLY A 474 -15.79 50.48 13.65
CA GLY A 474 -16.95 50.22 12.80
C GLY A 474 -18.05 49.47 13.53
N ASP A 475 -19.07 49.04 12.78
CA ASP A 475 -20.19 48.27 13.33
C ASP A 475 -19.92 46.76 13.25
N TYR A 476 -20.13 46.09 14.38
CA TYR A 476 -19.91 44.67 14.59
C TYR A 476 -21.12 44.03 15.29
N GLU A 477 -21.09 42.72 15.45
CA GLU A 477 -22.04 41.95 16.22
C GLU A 477 -21.30 40.98 17.14
N ILE A 478 -21.78 40.89 18.39
CA ILE A 478 -21.49 39.83 19.33
C ILE A 478 -22.39 38.63 18.95
N ARG A 479 -21.83 37.44 18.82
CA ARG A 479 -22.58 36.24 18.42
C ARG A 479 -22.26 35.06 19.33
N TYR A 480 -23.29 34.33 19.76
CA TYR A 480 -23.16 33.03 20.43
C TYR A 480 -23.15 31.92 19.38
N PHE A 481 -22.13 31.06 19.41
CA PHE A 481 -21.98 29.94 18.48
C PHE A 481 -22.05 28.60 19.21
N LEU A 482 -22.80 27.66 18.63
CA LEU A 482 -22.75 26.26 19.04
C LEU A 482 -21.45 25.61 18.56
N GLY A 483 -20.77 24.92 19.46
CA GLY A 483 -19.54 24.17 19.17
C GLY A 483 -19.77 22.95 18.28
N GLN A 484 -21.00 22.46 18.18
CA GLN A 484 -21.36 21.28 17.39
C GLN A 484 -21.22 21.51 15.87
N ASP A 485 -21.86 22.56 15.35
CA ASP A 485 -21.95 22.83 13.91
C ASP A 485 -21.66 24.29 13.54
N GLN A 486 -21.30 25.13 14.52
CA GLN A 486 -21.01 26.55 14.35
C GLN A 486 -22.21 27.43 14.02
N SER A 487 -23.44 26.95 14.22
CA SER A 487 -24.66 27.75 14.11
C SER A 487 -24.69 28.90 15.11
N VAL A 488 -25.29 30.02 14.71
CA VAL A 488 -25.48 31.20 15.56
C VAL A 488 -26.83 31.08 16.26
N LEU A 489 -26.84 31.01 17.59
CA LEU A 489 -28.09 30.98 18.36
C LEU A 489 -28.64 32.36 18.66
N HIS A 490 -27.75 33.35 18.84
CA HIS A 490 -28.14 34.72 19.12
C HIS A 490 -27.06 35.70 18.68
N SER A 491 -27.45 36.92 18.36
CA SER A 491 -26.55 38.00 17.97
C SER A 491 -27.04 39.36 18.48
N GLU A 492 -26.12 40.18 18.97
CA GLU A 492 -26.35 41.56 19.41
C GLU A 492 -25.37 42.53 18.73
N PRO A 493 -25.80 43.75 18.34
CA PRO A 493 -24.91 44.72 17.71
C PRO A 493 -23.95 45.36 18.72
N ILE A 494 -22.76 45.74 18.26
CA ILE A 494 -21.78 46.54 19.02
C ILE A 494 -21.02 47.48 18.06
N THR A 495 -20.86 48.75 18.43
CA THR A 495 -20.06 49.72 17.66
C THR A 495 -18.68 49.88 18.28
N LEU A 496 -17.64 49.61 17.49
CA LEU A 496 -16.25 49.83 17.89
C LEU A 496 -15.80 51.23 17.51
N THR A 497 -15.47 52.04 18.53
CA THR A 497 -14.98 53.40 18.36
C THR A 497 -13.48 53.43 18.10
N ALA A 498 -13.03 54.41 17.31
CA ALA A 498 -11.62 54.58 17.00
C ALA A 498 -10.83 54.98 18.25
N VAL A 499 -9.72 54.29 18.52
CA VAL A 499 -8.74 54.74 19.52
C VAL A 499 -7.65 55.56 18.84
N GLY A 500 -7.41 56.77 19.33
CA GLY A 500 -6.28 57.61 18.92
C GLY A 500 -5.16 57.56 19.96
N ALA A 501 -3.95 57.92 19.54
CA ALA A 501 -2.84 58.17 20.45
C ALA A 501 -2.33 59.61 20.26
N SER A 502 -1.95 60.26 21.36
CA SER A 502 -1.28 61.57 21.31
C SER A 502 0.14 61.44 21.83
N ILE A 503 1.10 62.10 21.20
CA ILE A 503 2.50 62.11 21.63
C ILE A 503 2.94 63.56 21.81
N THR A 504 3.57 63.85 22.95
CA THR A 504 4.17 65.14 23.27
C THR A 504 5.66 64.93 23.50
N ALA A 505 6.46 65.50 22.61
CA ALA A 505 7.92 65.42 22.62
C ALA A 505 8.53 66.81 22.35
N PRO A 506 9.78 67.07 22.77
CA PRO A 506 10.48 68.28 22.39
C PRO A 506 10.68 68.36 20.85
N PRO A 507 10.75 69.57 20.26
CA PRO A 507 10.86 69.75 18.82
C PRO A 507 12.22 69.34 18.25
N SER A 508 13.28 69.33 19.08
CA SER A 508 14.59 68.82 18.71
C SER A 508 15.27 68.09 19.85
N ALA A 509 16.23 67.26 19.50
CA ALA A 509 17.08 66.52 20.43
C ALA A 509 18.46 66.29 19.83
N LEU A 510 19.45 66.09 20.69
CA LEU A 510 20.80 65.74 20.26
C LEU A 510 20.83 64.26 19.84
N GLY A 511 21.48 63.95 18.71
CA GLY A 511 21.65 62.55 18.31
C GLY A 511 22.32 61.73 19.41
N GLY A 512 21.91 60.47 19.60
CA GLY A 512 22.41 59.59 20.67
C GLY A 512 21.92 59.90 22.09
N SER A 513 21.16 60.97 22.30
CA SER A 513 20.56 61.28 23.61
C SER A 513 19.24 60.54 23.84
N GLU A 514 18.88 60.29 25.10
CA GLU A 514 17.54 59.81 25.48
C GLU A 514 16.59 61.02 25.63
N VAL A 515 15.41 60.95 25.02
CA VAL A 515 14.37 61.98 25.07
C VAL A 515 13.17 61.44 25.83
N SER A 516 12.71 62.18 26.83
CA SER A 516 11.49 61.86 27.57
C SER A 516 10.25 62.30 26.78
N VAL A 517 9.34 61.35 26.53
CA VAL A 517 8.18 61.50 25.66
C VAL A 517 6.92 61.16 26.44
N GLU A 518 6.02 62.13 26.58
CA GLU A 518 4.68 61.89 27.12
C GLU A 518 3.77 61.37 26.01
N TRP A 519 2.95 60.38 26.33
CA TRP A 519 1.99 59.82 25.39
C TRP A 519 0.67 59.44 26.06
N THR A 520 -0.39 59.42 25.26
CA THR A 520 -1.68 58.78 25.57
C THR A 520 -2.02 57.82 24.44
N GLY A 521 -2.74 56.75 24.74
CA GLY A 521 -3.08 55.71 23.78
C GLY A 521 -3.70 54.50 24.47
N PRO A 522 -4.05 53.46 23.71
CA PRO A 522 -4.70 52.27 24.25
C PRO A 522 -3.84 51.44 25.23
N ASP A 523 -2.52 51.54 25.13
CA ASP A 523 -1.54 50.72 25.86
C ASP A 523 -1.84 49.22 25.78
N TYR A 524 -2.16 48.73 24.58
CA TYR A 524 -2.36 47.30 24.41
C TYR A 524 -1.04 46.57 24.64
N LYS A 525 -1.14 45.30 25.04
CA LYS A 525 0.03 44.46 25.27
C LYS A 525 0.96 44.50 24.04
N SER A 526 2.20 44.94 24.26
CA SER A 526 3.26 45.07 23.25
C SER A 526 3.14 46.27 22.32
N ASP A 527 2.25 47.24 22.58
CA ASP A 527 2.29 48.54 21.92
C ASP A 527 3.61 49.25 22.24
N TYR A 528 4.08 50.10 21.32
CA TYR A 528 5.39 50.73 21.42
C TYR A 528 5.43 52.10 20.77
N LEU A 529 6.29 52.97 21.32
CA LEU A 529 6.72 54.19 20.65
C LEU A 529 7.97 53.89 19.83
N ALA A 530 8.01 54.36 18.59
CA ALA A 530 9.10 54.14 17.66
C ALA A 530 9.62 55.45 17.06
N VAL A 531 10.93 55.59 16.90
CA VAL A 531 11.52 56.69 16.12
C VAL A 531 11.78 56.19 14.72
N ALA A 532 11.22 56.87 13.72
CA ALA A 532 11.37 56.52 12.32
C ALA A 532 11.78 57.76 11.51
N LYS A 533 12.44 57.53 10.36
CA LYS A 533 12.65 58.62 9.40
C LYS A 533 11.31 59.10 8.88
N VAL A 534 11.16 60.41 8.69
CA VAL A 534 9.93 60.99 8.14
C VAL A 534 9.56 60.31 6.82
N GLY A 535 8.35 59.80 6.73
CA GLY A 535 7.83 59.13 5.52
C GLY A 535 8.25 57.68 5.33
N ALA A 536 8.88 57.04 6.31
CA ALA A 536 9.14 55.60 6.29
C ALA A 536 7.83 54.77 6.36
N ASP A 537 7.85 53.54 5.86
CA ASP A 537 6.67 52.66 5.91
C ASP A 537 6.24 52.35 7.35
N GLY A 538 4.99 51.93 7.54
CA GLY A 538 4.31 51.94 8.84
C GLY A 538 4.99 51.14 9.96
N GLY A 539 5.72 50.08 9.63
CA GLY A 539 6.45 49.24 10.59
C GLY A 539 7.93 49.59 10.75
N ASP A 540 8.48 50.48 9.93
CA ASP A 540 9.91 50.79 9.94
C ASP A 540 10.26 51.74 11.09
N TYR A 541 11.36 51.44 11.78
CA TYR A 541 11.89 52.27 12.86
C TYR A 541 13.42 52.13 12.97
N VAL A 542 14.05 53.12 13.59
CA VAL A 542 15.47 53.12 13.97
C VAL A 542 15.63 52.63 15.41
N THR A 543 14.73 53.07 16.29
CA THR A 543 14.67 52.66 17.69
C THR A 543 13.22 52.56 18.15
N TYR A 544 12.97 51.87 19.25
CA TYR A 544 11.65 51.78 19.87
C TYR A 544 11.73 51.48 21.36
N THR A 545 10.65 51.80 22.07
CA THR A 545 10.43 51.48 23.48
C THR A 545 8.98 51.07 23.67
N TYR A 546 8.72 50.01 24.44
CA TYR A 546 7.35 49.52 24.69
C TYR A 546 6.57 50.46 25.62
N THR A 547 5.26 50.58 25.42
CA THR A 547 4.39 51.46 26.19
C THR A 547 4.08 50.95 27.60
N ASN A 548 4.28 49.67 27.85
CA ASN A 548 4.05 49.04 29.15
C ASN A 548 5.00 49.53 30.27
N GLU A 549 6.03 50.31 29.94
CA GLU A 549 6.90 51.00 30.91
C GLU A 549 6.25 52.28 31.49
N GLY A 550 5.10 52.70 30.95
CA GLY A 550 4.31 53.84 31.43
C GLY A 550 4.50 55.10 30.58
N SER A 551 3.91 56.22 31.03
CA SER A 551 4.05 57.53 30.40
C SER A 551 4.50 58.53 31.47
N PRO A 552 5.61 59.28 31.27
CA PRO A 552 6.44 59.38 30.06
C PRO A 552 7.41 58.19 29.86
N LEU A 553 7.96 58.07 28.63
CA LEU A 553 8.99 57.10 28.24
C LEU A 553 10.26 57.79 27.76
N ASP A 554 11.42 57.23 28.10
CA ASP A 554 12.70 57.66 27.53
C ASP A 554 13.01 56.89 26.24
N ILE A 555 13.23 57.62 25.16
CA ILE A 555 13.51 57.09 23.83
C ILE A 555 14.88 57.56 23.34
N LEU A 556 15.74 56.61 22.96
CA LEU A 556 17.06 56.89 22.40
C LEU A 556 16.96 57.50 20.99
N MET A 557 17.46 58.71 20.79
CA MET A 557 17.53 59.31 19.47
C MET A 557 18.63 58.67 18.61
N PRO A 558 18.40 58.51 17.28
CA PRO A 558 19.44 58.11 16.34
C PRO A 558 20.66 59.04 16.41
N THR A 559 21.85 58.52 16.12
CA THR A 559 23.09 59.33 16.05
C THR A 559 23.22 60.11 14.74
N ASP A 560 22.52 59.65 13.69
CA ASP A 560 22.43 60.35 12.42
C ASP A 560 21.47 61.53 12.52
N ALA A 561 22.01 62.73 12.34
CA ALA A 561 21.22 63.95 12.29
C ALA A 561 20.24 63.95 11.10
N GLY A 562 19.07 64.57 11.31
CA GLY A 562 18.02 64.66 10.30
C GLY A 562 16.63 64.80 10.90
N ASP A 563 15.62 64.76 10.04
CA ASP A 563 14.22 64.84 10.46
C ASP A 563 13.65 63.44 10.67
N TYR A 564 13.06 63.24 11.86
CA TYR A 564 12.44 62.01 12.29
C TYR A 564 11.02 62.27 12.79
N GLU A 565 10.27 61.20 13.02
CA GLU A 565 9.00 61.23 13.73
C GLU A 565 8.96 60.14 14.80
N ILE A 566 8.35 60.45 15.93
CA ILE A 566 8.04 59.51 17.00
C ILE A 566 6.60 59.03 16.75
N ARG A 567 6.42 57.73 16.62
CA ARG A 567 5.15 57.07 16.25
C ARG A 567 4.66 56.20 17.39
N TYR A 568 3.38 56.27 17.71
CA TYR A 568 2.70 55.30 18.55
C TYR A 568 2.20 54.19 17.64
N ILE A 569 2.69 52.97 17.86
CA ILE A 569 2.35 51.81 17.05
C ILE A 569 1.58 50.82 17.93
N ALA A 570 0.34 50.57 17.54
CA ALA A 570 -0.44 49.47 18.07
C ALA A 570 0.11 48.15 17.51
N SER A 571 0.53 47.27 18.40
CA SER A 571 1.11 45.96 18.09
C SER A 571 0.16 45.05 17.31
N GLN A 572 -1.15 45.21 17.52
CA GLN A 572 -2.19 44.52 16.78
C GLN A 572 -2.32 45.10 15.37
N GLY A 573 -1.52 44.56 14.43
CA GLY A 573 -1.54 44.95 13.01
C GLY A 573 -0.59 46.09 12.62
N SER A 574 0.35 46.46 13.50
CA SER A 574 1.39 47.49 13.27
C SER A 574 0.81 48.83 12.81
N LYS A 575 -0.32 49.24 13.40
CA LYS A 575 -1.03 50.46 13.00
C LYS A 575 -0.51 51.66 13.77
N ILE A 576 -0.19 52.73 13.03
CA ILE A 576 0.17 54.02 13.63
C ILE A 576 -1.10 54.70 14.14
N LEU A 577 -1.19 54.93 15.46
CA LEU A 577 -2.33 55.61 16.09
C LEU A 577 -2.09 57.10 16.35
N GLY A 578 -0.83 57.53 16.30
CA GLY A 578 -0.41 58.92 16.41
C GLY A 578 1.07 59.07 16.04
N SER A 579 1.48 60.23 15.55
CA SER A 579 2.89 60.57 15.36
C SER A 579 3.17 62.05 15.65
N THR A 580 4.40 62.37 16.05
CA THR A 580 4.89 63.75 16.22
C THR A 580 6.28 63.89 15.61
N PRO A 581 6.58 64.97 14.87
CA PRO A 581 7.92 65.19 14.30
C PRO A 581 8.94 65.58 15.38
N ILE A 582 10.22 65.25 15.13
CA ILE A 582 11.37 65.68 15.93
C ILE A 582 12.60 65.86 15.04
N SER A 583 13.34 66.95 15.23
CA SER A 583 14.60 67.20 14.51
C SER A 583 15.79 66.72 15.35
N VAL A 584 16.60 65.81 14.81
CA VAL A 584 17.78 65.28 15.48
C VAL A 584 19.02 66.06 15.04
N GLU A 585 19.66 66.73 15.98
CA GLU A 585 20.84 67.55 15.76
C GLU A 585 22.14 66.72 15.85
N ALA A 586 23.15 67.08 15.07
CA ALA A 586 24.43 66.39 15.07
C ALA A 586 25.22 66.68 16.36
N ALA A 587 25.64 65.63 17.06
CA ALA A 587 26.58 65.77 18.17
C ALA A 587 28.00 66.08 17.68
N THR A 588 28.74 66.86 18.46
CA THR A 588 30.15 67.20 18.19
C THR A 588 31.01 66.98 19.42
N ALA A 589 32.29 66.67 19.21
CA ALA A 589 33.25 66.50 20.31
C ALA A 589 34.64 67.02 19.91
N THR A 590 35.44 67.36 20.92
CA THR A 590 36.85 67.74 20.80
C THR A 590 37.70 66.92 21.75
N LEU A 591 38.96 66.68 21.37
CA LEU A 591 39.95 65.97 22.17
C LEU A 591 41.24 66.80 22.23
N SER A 592 41.89 66.79 23.39
CA SER A 592 43.18 67.43 23.61
C SER A 592 44.03 66.57 24.56
N ALA A 593 45.20 66.16 24.08
CA ALA A 593 46.17 65.37 24.83
C ALA A 593 47.60 65.71 24.35
N ALA A 594 48.61 65.17 25.03
CA ALA A 594 49.99 65.26 24.53
C ALA A 594 50.11 64.55 23.17
N ALA A 595 50.93 65.08 22.25
CA ALA A 595 51.11 64.51 20.90
C ALA A 595 51.91 63.19 20.90
N SER A 596 52.60 62.89 22.00
CA SER A 596 53.35 61.66 22.18
C SER A 596 53.47 61.28 23.65
N ALA A 597 53.51 59.98 23.92
CA ALA A 597 53.79 59.46 25.26
C ALA A 597 54.43 58.05 25.18
N PRO A 598 55.13 57.61 26.24
CA PRO A 598 55.76 56.29 26.27
C PRO A 598 54.78 55.11 26.14
N ALA A 599 55.22 54.02 25.52
CA ALA A 599 54.45 52.78 25.45
C ALA A 599 54.07 52.26 26.83
N GLY A 600 52.82 51.79 27.00
CA GLY A 600 52.26 51.29 28.25
C GLY A 600 51.92 52.37 29.30
N SER A 601 52.24 53.64 29.05
CA SER A 601 51.92 54.74 29.98
C SER A 601 50.45 55.18 29.88
N ASP A 602 49.93 55.75 30.96
CA ASP A 602 48.64 56.44 30.93
C ASP A 602 48.81 57.87 30.39
N ILE A 603 47.95 58.28 29.45
CA ILE A 603 47.87 59.66 28.95
C ILE A 603 46.60 60.34 29.44
N SER A 604 46.73 61.55 29.97
CA SER A 604 45.58 62.37 30.36
C SER A 604 44.99 63.10 29.15
N VAL A 605 43.73 62.84 28.86
CA VAL A 605 42.99 63.37 27.71
C VAL A 605 41.88 64.29 28.22
N THR A 606 41.97 65.57 27.87
CA THR A 606 40.87 66.52 28.05
C THR A 606 39.96 66.47 26.84
N TRP A 607 38.66 66.47 27.07
CA TRP A 607 37.67 66.41 26.00
C TRP A 607 36.45 67.27 26.32
N GLU A 608 35.76 67.72 25.26
CA GLU A 608 34.43 68.31 25.32
C GLU A 608 33.54 67.53 24.35
N GLY A 609 32.31 67.22 24.74
CA GLY A 609 31.42 66.40 23.91
C GLY A 609 30.06 66.18 24.55
N PRO A 610 29.16 65.43 23.88
CA PRO A 610 27.79 65.19 24.35
C PRO A 610 27.73 64.45 25.70
N ALA A 611 28.72 63.62 26.01
CA ALA A 611 28.75 62.76 27.19
C ALA A 611 27.46 61.94 27.38
N THR A 612 26.82 61.55 26.27
CA THR A 612 25.58 60.78 26.32
C THR A 612 25.83 59.41 26.93
N LYS A 613 24.78 58.79 27.47
CA LYS A 613 24.89 57.51 28.16
C LYS A 613 25.53 56.47 27.24
N GLY A 614 26.66 55.93 27.68
CA GLY A 614 27.45 54.95 26.96
C GLY A 614 28.56 55.52 26.08
N ASP A 615 28.69 56.83 25.90
CA ASP A 615 29.80 57.44 25.17
C ASP A 615 31.15 57.09 25.80
N TYR A 616 32.18 56.97 24.97
CA TYR A 616 33.50 56.55 25.42
C TYR A 616 34.63 57.17 24.58
N LEU A 617 35.78 57.35 25.21
CA LEU A 617 37.03 57.69 24.56
C LEU A 617 37.83 56.42 24.33
N THR A 618 38.53 56.33 23.21
CA THR A 618 39.35 55.16 22.85
C THR A 618 40.75 55.54 22.44
N VAL A 619 41.67 54.57 22.53
CA VAL A 619 42.87 54.52 21.68
C VAL A 619 42.62 53.42 20.65
N ALA A 620 42.79 53.74 19.38
CA ALA A 620 42.59 52.80 18.28
C ALA A 620 43.72 52.90 17.25
N GLU A 621 43.77 51.91 16.35
CA GLU A 621 44.62 52.02 15.17
C GLU A 621 44.11 53.15 14.26
N THR A 622 45.01 53.71 13.45
CA THR A 622 44.63 54.85 12.59
C THR A 622 43.58 54.44 11.58
N GLY A 623 42.41 55.07 11.61
CA GLY A 623 41.33 54.82 10.66
C GLY A 623 40.28 53.83 11.15
N SER A 624 40.36 53.33 12.39
CA SER A 624 39.39 52.40 12.97
C SER A 624 37.98 53.00 13.05
N ASP A 625 36.97 52.16 12.83
CA ASP A 625 35.56 52.52 12.94
C ASP A 625 35.09 52.53 14.41
N ALA A 626 33.91 53.10 14.66
CA ALA A 626 33.32 53.12 16.00
C ALA A 626 33.11 51.69 16.52
N GLY A 627 33.77 51.34 17.63
CA GLY A 627 33.73 50.00 18.23
C GLY A 627 35.03 49.22 18.09
N ASP A 628 35.90 49.60 17.15
CA ASP A 628 37.22 49.02 16.97
C ASP A 628 38.26 49.82 17.74
N TYR A 629 38.68 49.31 18.90
CA TYR A 629 39.65 49.99 19.76
C TYR A 629 40.60 49.01 20.45
N ILE A 630 41.74 49.56 20.88
CA ILE A 630 42.75 48.85 21.69
C ILE A 630 42.41 48.98 23.17
N THR A 631 42.04 50.19 23.59
CA THR A 631 41.55 50.47 24.94
C THR A 631 40.46 51.55 24.90
N TYR A 632 39.66 51.63 25.95
CA TYR A 632 38.61 52.63 26.08
C TYR A 632 38.37 53.01 27.54
N THR A 633 37.75 54.17 27.72
CA THR A 633 37.19 54.62 28.99
C THR A 633 35.88 55.37 28.74
N TYR A 634 34.94 55.32 29.68
CA TYR A 634 33.65 55.97 29.51
C TYR A 634 33.74 57.47 29.71
N ALA A 635 33.16 58.25 28.78
CA ALA A 635 33.10 59.70 28.88
C ALA A 635 32.36 60.19 30.15
N GLN A 636 31.47 59.37 30.71
CA GLN A 636 30.77 59.70 31.96
C GLN A 636 31.68 59.82 33.19
N GLU A 637 32.92 59.31 33.14
CA GLU A 637 33.88 59.41 34.23
C GLU A 637 34.44 60.84 34.43
N GLY A 638 34.17 61.76 33.49
CA GLY A 638 34.54 63.17 33.57
C GLY A 638 35.59 63.57 32.54
N SER A 639 36.07 64.82 32.63
CA SER A 639 37.14 65.36 31.78
C SER A 639 38.09 66.17 32.67
N PRO A 640 39.40 65.87 32.71
CA PRO A 640 40.13 64.90 31.87
C PRO A 640 39.96 63.43 32.30
N LEU A 641 40.32 62.50 31.40
CA LEU A 641 40.41 61.06 31.65
C LEU A 641 41.81 60.53 31.36
N ASP A 642 42.27 59.59 32.18
CA ASP A 642 43.52 58.88 31.93
C ASP A 642 43.23 57.61 31.12
N ILE A 643 43.92 57.46 29.98
CA ILE A 643 43.76 56.33 29.07
C ILE A 643 45.10 55.61 28.91
N GLN A 644 45.13 54.30 29.11
CA GLN A 644 46.35 53.50 28.98
C GLN A 644 46.75 53.37 27.50
N LEU A 645 47.96 53.77 27.15
CA LEU A 645 48.47 53.60 25.79
C LEU A 645 48.90 52.15 25.53
N PRO A 646 48.88 51.71 24.25
CA PRO A 646 49.42 50.42 23.85
C PRO A 646 50.87 50.23 24.31
N SER A 647 51.24 48.99 24.63
CA SER A 647 52.61 48.60 25.00
C SER A 647 53.56 48.50 23.80
N VAL A 648 53.03 48.62 22.59
CA VAL A 648 53.78 48.61 21.32
C VAL A 648 53.93 50.05 20.83
N ALA A 649 55.16 50.46 20.52
CA ALA A 649 55.41 51.76 19.92
C ALA A 649 54.83 51.83 18.50
N GLY A 650 54.29 53.01 18.14
CA GLY A 650 53.62 53.20 16.87
C GLY A 650 52.80 54.48 16.81
N THR A 651 52.06 54.64 15.72
CA THR A 651 51.12 55.74 15.52
C THR A 651 49.69 55.24 15.70
N TYR A 652 48.98 55.84 16.64
CA TYR A 652 47.60 55.51 16.99
C TYR A 652 46.74 56.78 16.93
N GLU A 653 45.44 56.64 17.14
CA GLU A 653 44.54 57.78 17.31
C GLU A 653 43.70 57.64 18.57
N LEU A 654 43.52 58.77 19.26
CA LEU A 654 42.49 58.95 20.28
C LEU A 654 41.17 59.26 19.58
N GLN A 655 40.11 58.56 19.91
CA GLN A 655 38.78 58.81 19.35
C GLN A 655 37.78 59.13 20.46
N TYR A 656 36.85 60.05 20.18
CA TYR A 656 35.63 60.19 20.96
C TYR A 656 34.51 59.50 20.20
N VAL A 657 33.91 58.48 20.81
CA VAL A 657 32.85 57.68 20.21
C VAL A 657 31.54 57.97 20.93
N GLN A 658 30.57 58.47 20.17
CA GLN A 658 29.19 58.57 20.61
C GLN A 658 28.52 57.19 20.52
N ALA A 659 27.97 56.74 21.63
CA ALA A 659 27.19 55.51 21.67
C ALA A 659 25.77 55.76 21.10
N GLY A 660 25.25 54.76 20.40
CA GLY A 660 23.91 54.83 19.82
C GLY A 660 23.72 53.85 18.68
N ARG A 661 22.66 54.03 17.90
CA ARG A 661 22.34 53.18 16.74
C ARG A 661 22.32 54.02 15.46
N PRO A 662 23.39 53.95 14.63
CA PRO A 662 24.69 53.30 14.86
C PRO A 662 25.60 54.09 15.83
N ALA A 663 26.67 53.48 16.35
CA ALA A 663 27.71 54.23 17.07
C ALA A 663 28.53 55.07 16.10
N LYS A 664 29.07 56.21 16.54
CA LYS A 664 29.76 57.17 15.65
C LYS A 664 31.00 57.79 16.27
N VAL A 665 32.12 57.76 15.54
CA VAL A 665 33.32 58.53 15.90
C VAL A 665 33.05 60.01 15.61
N LEU A 666 33.00 60.84 16.65
CA LEU A 666 32.74 62.29 16.51
C LEU A 666 34.02 63.06 16.19
N THR A 667 35.16 62.63 16.74
CA THR A 667 36.46 63.25 16.48
C THR A 667 37.60 62.26 16.69
N ARG A 668 38.74 62.53 16.05
CA ARG A 668 39.98 61.75 16.12
C ARG A 668 41.17 62.67 16.32
N THR A 669 42.13 62.27 17.15
CA THR A 669 43.40 63.01 17.39
C THR A 669 44.57 62.03 17.35
N PRO A 670 45.59 62.23 16.50
CA PRO A 670 46.72 61.31 16.42
C PRO A 670 47.59 61.37 17.68
N ILE A 671 48.14 60.23 18.08
CA ILE A 671 49.07 60.06 19.20
C ILE A 671 50.25 59.17 18.78
N THR A 672 51.47 59.63 19.05
CA THR A 672 52.69 58.82 18.83
C THR A 672 53.09 58.12 20.11
N VAL A 673 53.06 56.80 20.12
CA VAL A 673 53.53 55.99 21.24
C VAL A 673 55.01 55.69 21.05
N SER A 674 55.85 56.20 21.95
CA SER A 674 57.32 56.06 21.85
C SER A 674 57.82 54.78 22.53
N GLU A 675 58.85 54.18 21.94
CA GLU A 675 59.49 52.97 22.47
C GLU A 675 60.14 53.21 23.84
N VAL A 676 60.03 52.21 24.71
CA VAL A 676 60.63 52.20 26.06
C VAL A 676 61.55 51.00 26.23
N THR A 677 62.61 51.17 27.00
CA THR A 677 63.58 50.12 27.33
C THR A 677 63.76 50.02 28.83
N ALA A 678 64.10 48.84 29.33
CA ALA A 678 64.47 48.61 30.72
C ALA A 678 65.81 47.86 30.84
N THR A 679 66.43 47.93 32.00
CA THR A 679 67.53 47.05 32.43
C THR A 679 67.21 46.52 33.83
N LEU A 680 67.75 45.33 34.16
CA LEU A 680 67.51 44.65 35.42
C LEU A 680 68.81 44.33 36.15
N GLY A 681 68.77 44.40 37.48
CA GLY A 681 69.79 43.90 38.39
C GLY A 681 69.14 43.11 39.51
N GLY A 682 69.76 41.99 39.91
CA GLY A 682 69.25 41.14 40.98
C GLY A 682 70.38 40.69 41.92
N ALA A 683 70.14 40.75 43.22
CA ALA A 683 71.07 40.24 44.24
C ALA A 683 70.36 39.26 45.20
N LEU A 684 70.87 38.03 45.29
CA LEU A 684 70.35 37.02 46.21
C LEU A 684 70.71 37.37 47.66
N VAL A 685 69.70 37.35 48.54
CA VAL A 685 69.81 37.58 49.98
C VAL A 685 69.02 36.48 50.69
N GLY A 686 69.66 35.34 50.94
CA GLY A 686 69.02 34.19 51.58
C GLY A 686 68.01 33.51 50.66
N ASP A 687 66.76 33.43 51.11
CA ASP A 687 65.59 32.89 50.39
C ASP A 687 64.87 33.94 49.53
N LYS A 688 65.41 35.16 49.45
CA LYS A 688 64.86 36.29 48.70
C LYS A 688 65.85 36.83 47.67
N ILE A 689 65.34 37.49 46.64
CA ILE A 689 66.12 38.27 45.68
C ILE A 689 65.65 39.72 45.67
N GLU A 690 66.58 40.65 45.88
CA GLU A 690 66.33 42.08 45.71
C GLU A 690 66.53 42.44 44.23
N VAL A 691 65.45 42.90 43.59
CA VAL A 691 65.39 43.24 42.16
C VAL A 691 65.36 44.76 41.99
N THR A 692 66.37 45.29 41.32
CA THR A 692 66.46 46.69 40.88
C THR A 692 66.27 46.78 39.38
N TRP A 693 65.75 47.90 38.89
CA TRP A 693 65.66 48.18 37.45
C TRP A 693 65.98 49.64 37.12
N ASP A 694 66.35 49.88 35.86
CA ASP A 694 66.38 51.21 35.25
C ASP A 694 65.58 51.14 33.95
N GLY A 695 64.43 51.81 33.89
CA GLY A 695 63.45 51.65 32.82
C GLY A 695 62.14 52.37 33.15
N PRO A 696 61.04 52.08 32.41
CA PRO A 696 59.72 52.51 32.86
C PRO A 696 59.42 51.95 34.27
N GLY A 697 58.37 52.48 34.88
CA GLY A 697 57.94 52.11 36.23
C GLY A 697 56.46 52.45 36.35
N HIS A 698 55.72 52.17 35.28
CA HIS A 698 54.31 52.51 35.22
C HIS A 698 53.56 51.71 36.28
N ARG A 699 52.45 52.26 36.77
CA ARG A 699 51.75 51.75 37.96
C ARG A 699 51.50 50.23 37.92
N ARG A 700 51.28 49.69 36.72
CA ARG A 700 50.94 48.29 36.46
C ARG A 700 52.12 47.43 35.99
N ASP A 701 53.26 48.02 35.64
CA ASP A 701 54.46 47.26 35.28
C ASP A 701 54.92 46.43 36.48
N TYR A 702 55.52 45.27 36.22
CA TYR A 702 55.97 44.38 37.26
C TYR A 702 57.29 43.68 36.91
N VAL A 703 58.04 43.34 37.95
CA VAL A 703 59.20 42.45 37.85
C VAL A 703 58.81 41.06 38.33
N ALA A 704 59.30 40.03 37.67
CA ALA A 704 58.94 38.64 37.97
C ALA A 704 60.14 37.71 37.87
N ILE A 705 60.14 36.63 38.66
CA ILE A 705 61.02 35.47 38.49
C ILE A 705 60.28 34.47 37.61
N ALA A 706 60.92 33.96 36.56
CA ALA A 706 60.35 32.93 35.71
C ALA A 706 61.41 31.94 35.23
N THR A 707 60.97 30.79 34.73
CA THR A 707 61.84 29.87 34.01
C THR A 707 62.17 30.42 32.61
N PRO A 708 63.41 30.29 32.12
CA PRO A 708 63.77 30.76 30.78
C PRO A 708 62.85 30.19 29.71
N GLU A 709 62.53 31.01 28.70
CA GLU A 709 61.64 30.66 27.57
C GLU A 709 60.19 30.31 27.95
N SER A 710 59.79 30.41 29.22
CA SER A 710 58.39 30.24 29.62
C SER A 710 57.51 31.38 29.11
N ASN A 711 56.20 31.11 28.99
CA ASN A 711 55.22 32.11 28.59
C ASN A 711 55.23 33.34 29.52
N LEU A 712 54.84 34.49 28.98
CA LEU A 712 54.78 35.78 29.69
C LEU A 712 53.97 35.75 30.99
N SER A 713 52.87 34.98 31.01
CA SER A 713 51.99 34.83 32.19
C SER A 713 52.50 33.81 33.21
N THR A 714 53.61 33.12 32.94
CA THR A 714 54.20 32.13 33.83
C THR A 714 55.35 32.77 34.60
N TYR A 715 55.21 32.83 35.91
CA TYR A 715 56.22 33.30 36.85
C TYR A 715 56.08 32.53 38.17
N GLU A 716 57.19 32.46 38.92
CA GLU A 716 57.27 31.83 40.24
C GLU A 716 56.87 32.83 41.33
N ASP A 717 57.33 34.08 41.20
CA ASP A 717 56.95 35.20 42.04
C ASP A 717 57.06 36.52 41.28
N TYR A 718 56.32 37.54 41.69
CA TYR A 718 56.30 38.85 41.04
C TYR A 718 55.99 40.00 42.01
N ALA A 719 56.40 41.21 41.64
CA ALA A 719 56.07 42.42 42.35
C ALA A 719 55.86 43.58 41.36
N TYR A 720 54.82 44.36 41.59
CA TYR A 720 54.60 45.59 40.84
C TYR A 720 55.73 46.58 41.09
N THR A 721 56.19 47.23 40.03
CA THR A 721 57.23 48.26 40.08
C THR A 721 56.80 49.47 40.92
N SER A 722 55.49 49.69 41.07
CA SER A 722 54.90 50.70 41.95
C SER A 722 55.12 50.43 43.45
N ASN A 723 55.52 49.21 43.84
CA ASN A 723 55.82 48.86 45.23
C ASN A 723 57.19 49.37 45.70
N GLY A 724 58.05 49.84 44.78
CA GLY A 724 59.36 50.42 45.07
C GLY A 724 60.51 49.70 44.40
N ASN A 725 61.61 50.42 44.18
CA ASN A 725 62.84 49.95 43.53
C ASN A 725 64.02 50.11 44.52
N PRO A 726 64.53 49.03 45.14
CA PRO A 726 64.33 47.62 44.78
C PRO A 726 62.99 47.02 45.21
N ALA A 727 62.51 46.04 44.45
CA ALA A 727 61.44 45.12 44.84
C ALA A 727 62.03 43.81 45.37
N VAL A 728 61.33 43.12 46.28
CA VAL A 728 61.82 41.88 46.90
C VAL A 728 60.92 40.73 46.48
N LEU A 729 61.50 39.69 45.88
CA LEU A 729 60.81 38.49 45.42
C LEU A 729 61.32 37.25 46.16
N ASP A 730 60.45 36.27 46.38
CA ASP A 730 60.77 34.97 46.97
C ASP A 730 61.44 34.07 45.93
N VAL A 731 62.60 33.51 46.28
CA VAL A 731 63.37 32.64 45.38
C VAL A 731 62.71 31.25 45.35
N PRO A 732 62.54 30.63 44.16
CA PRO A 732 61.95 29.31 44.05
C PRO A 732 62.69 28.25 44.89
N GLU A 733 61.95 27.33 45.53
CA GLU A 733 62.54 26.25 46.34
C GLU A 733 63.31 25.22 45.49
N ALA A 734 62.98 25.10 44.21
CA ALA A 734 63.62 24.16 43.29
C ALA A 734 64.95 24.73 42.77
N SER A 735 66.01 23.93 42.85
CA SER A 735 67.30 24.26 42.23
C SER A 735 67.16 24.30 40.71
N GLY A 736 67.72 25.31 40.05
CA GLY A 736 67.58 25.47 38.61
C GLY A 736 68.04 26.82 38.07
N THR A 737 67.96 26.98 36.75
CA THR A 737 68.19 28.26 36.08
C THR A 737 66.87 29.01 35.96
N TYR A 738 66.85 30.23 36.46
CA TYR A 738 65.73 31.16 36.41
C TYR A 738 66.15 32.47 35.75
N GLU A 739 65.20 33.32 35.40
CA GLU A 739 65.44 34.67 34.94
C GLU A 739 64.53 35.66 35.65
N LEU A 740 65.08 36.83 35.95
CA LEU A 740 64.31 38.02 36.27
C LEU A 740 63.79 38.62 34.97
N ARG A 741 62.52 39.02 34.94
CA ARG A 741 61.85 39.68 33.82
C ARG A 741 61.30 41.01 34.26
N TYR A 742 61.49 42.05 33.45
CA TYR A 742 60.77 43.31 33.57
C TYR A 742 59.65 43.27 32.55
N ILE A 743 58.40 43.32 33.02
CA ILE A 743 57.21 43.29 32.18
C ILE A 743 56.58 44.68 32.14
N LEU A 744 56.47 45.23 30.93
CA LEU A 744 55.63 46.38 30.63
C LEU A 744 54.18 45.89 30.52
N ASP A 745 53.34 46.26 31.48
CA ASP A 745 51.90 45.95 31.45
C ASP A 745 51.20 46.92 30.51
N GLY A 746 50.34 46.37 29.67
CA GLY A 746 49.57 47.15 28.70
C GLY A 746 48.49 46.32 28.04
N THR A 747 48.07 46.72 26.84
CA THR A 747 47.08 45.96 26.06
C THR A 747 47.60 44.59 25.62
N THR A 748 48.92 44.46 25.51
CA THR A 748 49.64 43.18 25.38
C THR A 748 50.91 43.26 26.21
N ASP A 749 51.05 42.40 27.22
CA ASP A 749 52.25 42.44 28.07
C ASP A 749 53.53 42.19 27.26
N ARG A 750 54.60 42.92 27.58
CA ARG A 750 55.87 42.85 26.84
C ARG A 750 57.06 42.79 27.78
N ILE A 751 57.96 41.83 27.55
CA ILE A 751 59.25 41.78 28.26
C ILE A 751 60.15 42.90 27.74
N LEU A 752 60.59 43.80 28.61
CA LEU A 752 61.56 44.86 28.26
C LEU A 752 63.00 44.47 28.58
N ALA A 753 63.21 43.65 29.60
CA ALA A 753 64.52 43.19 30.02
C ALA A 753 64.44 41.81 30.66
N THR A 754 65.49 41.01 30.50
CA THR A 754 65.69 39.77 31.26
C THR A 754 67.09 39.72 31.88
N THR A 755 67.23 39.04 33.01
CA THR A 755 68.54 38.78 33.65
C THR A 755 68.55 37.38 34.26
N PRO A 756 69.39 36.46 33.76
CA PRO A 756 69.42 35.09 34.27
C PRO A 756 70.13 35.00 35.63
N PHE A 757 69.70 34.06 36.46
CA PHE A 757 70.37 33.66 37.71
C PHE A 757 70.15 32.16 37.98
N THR A 758 70.95 31.57 38.87
CA THR A 758 70.86 30.15 39.23
C THR A 758 70.58 30.00 40.71
N VAL A 759 69.59 29.16 41.04
CA VAL A 759 69.31 28.71 42.40
C VAL A 759 70.09 27.41 42.64
N PRO A 760 71.04 27.39 43.60
CA PRO A 760 71.98 26.31 43.80
C PRO A 760 71.37 25.01 44.33
#